data_AF-A0A8J9YK35-F1
#
_entry.id   AF-A0A8J9YK35-F1
#
_cell.length_a   1.000
_cell.length_b   1.000
_cell.length_c   1.000
_cell.angle_alpha   90.00
_cell.angle_beta   90.00
_cell.angle_gamma   90.00
#
_symmetry.space_group_name_H-M   'P 1'
#
loop_
_entity.id
_entity.type
_entity.pdbx_description
1 polymer ?
#
loop_
_entity_poly.entity_id
_entity_poly.type
_entity_poly.pdbx_seq_one_letter_code
_entity_poly.pdbx_strand_id
1 'polypeptide(L)'
;MLGLLARLVLLAGCIVTACCEATSNPLPPVGHFYVENGGGEKCILLDISATFHVEYLRTDNTTDTVSYPLPNNSYVSGICAHGFHEQTAVMNISFSNIAPSMGHFGMNLTFSRNFPLMTHFWLSQITIYYQLIPSLFPNVLYANRTLLSVVSGIQAIKTTSSVITPQSYLCKRDQELVLSHANDVDGPLRTNITVHNIQAQPFEVDDQGTFSLPQECSQDYDPTTDPPPPTTTPFHAVTPSLVFPVGYFSLNNSKGQVCLLAKMGVLFRVSYRAGNGKNRNATYVLPANSSVGGSCEDDQATLSLMFTNAFNLSLSFYSDGKRFILNSLVVGYQRNARFFPGAQDPNTSDIQVENDLSLFDTEVGKSYRCSSQRNFTVGHSVVLEIIEMQVQPFGVEDGQFSDAVKCPQDLLTTIYPLLNATTTLPTKVTNTLAPATTVQTTDVTDTIAPATTILTSAPPHTTPPYTPTTPPVPSKPSKPHQGHYVVKNSTGQICLMANMGVQFIAEYVKQDGKVGEGVFNVPETVTVSGECQHNVSSLTLEFHMYNATFYVTFTFVQSNSGIRRGRYRLASAELSYTELPVIFPQTIAPNQQRRVENMTLNVFSTDVRKSYKCFADVNVTVTKEVTMLVRQVQLQPFHVDKSGKFFTAEDCEQSSYFLLIVILASTLPATLLIIAIISCFCWRRRRRHKVITGKEALVKNLID
;
A
#
# COMPACT_ATOMS: atom_id res chain seq x y z
N MET A 1 78.43 41.70 -14.66
CA MET A 1 78.34 40.55 -15.57
C MET A 1 79.38 39.50 -15.18
N LEU A 2 79.02 38.54 -14.29
CA LEU A 2 79.51 37.14 -14.22
C LEU A 2 78.90 36.39 -13.00
N GLY A 3 77.67 36.73 -12.58
CA GLY A 3 76.96 36.07 -11.48
C GLY A 3 75.81 35.16 -11.94
N LEU A 4 75.67 34.92 -13.25
CA LEU A 4 74.46 34.32 -13.85
C LEU A 4 74.72 33.04 -14.67
N LEU A 5 75.87 32.36 -14.50
CA LEU A 5 76.23 31.17 -15.30
C LEU A 5 76.67 29.92 -14.49
N ALA A 6 76.43 29.87 -13.18
CA ALA A 6 76.85 28.75 -12.33
C ALA A 6 75.71 27.93 -11.69
N ARG A 7 74.49 27.95 -12.26
CA ARG A 7 73.32 27.19 -11.74
C ARG A 7 72.59 26.33 -12.77
N LEU A 8 73.25 25.91 -13.85
CA LEU A 8 72.58 25.19 -14.95
C LEU A 8 73.15 23.81 -15.31
N VAL A 9 74.06 23.24 -14.51
CA VAL A 9 74.52 21.84 -14.72
C VAL A 9 74.73 21.16 -13.38
N LEU A 10 73.65 20.66 -12.77
CA LEU A 10 73.69 19.66 -11.70
C LEU A 10 72.25 19.19 -11.50
N LEU A 11 71.84 18.19 -12.28
CA LEU A 11 70.76 17.23 -11.99
C LEU A 11 70.68 16.24 -13.16
N ALA A 12 71.77 15.50 -13.38
CA ALA A 12 71.76 14.29 -14.19
C ALA A 12 72.51 13.20 -13.42
N GLY A 13 71.78 12.18 -13.01
CA GLY A 13 72.34 10.89 -12.57
C GLY A 13 72.39 10.67 -11.06
N CYS A 14 71.36 10.02 -10.51
CA CYS A 14 71.55 8.76 -9.81
C CYS A 14 70.24 7.96 -9.73
N ILE A 15 70.40 6.70 -10.08
CA ILE A 15 69.43 5.63 -10.18
C ILE A 15 69.00 5.24 -8.76
N VAL A 16 67.71 5.37 -8.46
CA VAL A 16 67.05 4.55 -7.45
C VAL A 16 65.78 4.03 -8.10
N THR A 17 65.71 2.71 -8.25
CA THR A 17 64.48 1.96 -8.52
C THR A 17 63.46 2.29 -7.43
N ALA A 18 62.61 3.27 -7.70
CA ALA A 18 61.35 3.45 -7.01
C ALA A 18 60.29 2.70 -7.83
N CYS A 19 59.72 1.65 -7.25
CA CYS A 19 58.42 1.16 -7.68
C CYS A 19 57.49 2.37 -7.82
N CYS A 20 56.94 2.60 -9.01
CA CYS A 20 55.83 3.51 -9.19
C CYS A 20 54.64 2.93 -8.41
N GLU A 21 54.49 3.33 -7.15
CA GLU A 21 53.16 3.39 -6.54
C GLU A 21 52.36 4.37 -7.39
N ALA A 22 51.24 3.87 -7.93
CA ALA A 22 50.32 4.65 -8.72
C ALA A 22 49.87 5.86 -7.89
N THR A 23 50.27 7.05 -8.32
CA THR A 23 49.69 8.30 -7.84
C THR A 23 48.22 8.29 -8.23
N SER A 24 47.35 8.00 -7.27
CA SER A 24 45.90 8.13 -7.41
C SER A 24 45.58 9.56 -7.86
N ASN A 25 44.92 9.71 -9.00
CA ASN A 25 44.37 11.00 -9.42
C ASN A 25 43.53 11.59 -8.27
N PRO A 26 43.63 12.90 -7.97
CA PRO A 26 42.82 13.51 -6.93
C PRO A 26 41.33 13.36 -7.30
N LEU A 27 40.53 12.89 -6.33
CA LEU A 27 39.07 12.79 -6.47
C LEU A 27 38.47 14.13 -6.90
N PRO A 28 37.44 14.13 -7.78
CA PRO A 28 36.80 15.36 -8.18
C PRO A 28 36.17 16.09 -6.99
N PRO A 29 36.17 17.44 -6.98
CA PRO A 29 35.59 18.22 -5.89
C PRO A 29 34.08 17.95 -5.78
N VAL A 30 33.55 18.00 -4.56
CA VAL A 30 32.10 17.91 -4.31
C VAL A 30 31.44 19.20 -4.80
N GLY A 31 30.49 19.07 -5.73
CA GLY A 31 29.62 20.17 -6.14
C GLY A 31 28.43 20.28 -5.18
N HIS A 32 28.04 21.51 -4.86
CA HIS A 32 26.91 21.83 -3.98
C HIS A 32 25.79 22.44 -4.82
N PHE A 33 24.77 21.66 -5.13
CA PHE A 33 23.69 22.04 -6.06
C PHE A 33 22.34 22.12 -5.35
N TYR A 34 21.50 23.04 -5.77
CA TYR A 34 20.15 23.18 -5.24
C TYR A 34 19.18 23.72 -6.29
N VAL A 35 17.89 23.45 -6.09
CA VAL A 35 16.78 24.02 -6.88
C VAL A 35 15.95 24.91 -5.97
N GLU A 36 15.59 26.09 -6.46
CA GLU A 36 14.69 27.02 -5.77
C GLU A 36 13.27 26.92 -6.33
N ASN A 37 12.26 27.07 -5.47
CA ASN A 37 10.88 27.18 -5.87
C ASN A 37 10.57 28.58 -6.46
N GLY A 38 9.34 28.81 -6.94
CA GLY A 38 8.92 30.11 -7.46
C GLY A 38 8.97 31.27 -6.44
N GLY A 39 9.15 30.96 -5.15
CA GLY A 39 9.33 31.91 -4.05
C GLY A 39 10.80 32.16 -3.65
N GLY A 40 11.77 31.47 -4.27
CA GLY A 40 13.20 31.59 -3.96
C GLY A 40 13.69 30.72 -2.81
N GLU A 41 12.88 29.81 -2.27
CA GLU A 41 13.28 28.87 -1.21
C GLU A 41 13.85 27.59 -1.83
N LYS A 42 14.89 27.03 -1.21
CA LYS A 42 15.51 25.78 -1.67
C LYS A 42 14.57 24.61 -1.41
N CYS A 43 14.31 23.80 -2.45
CA CYS A 43 13.38 22.67 -2.39
C CYS A 43 14.03 21.32 -2.69
N ILE A 44 15.21 21.32 -3.33
CA ILE A 44 16.03 20.13 -3.60
C ILE A 44 17.46 20.51 -3.26
N LEU A 45 18.15 19.66 -2.48
CA LEU A 45 19.57 19.79 -2.17
C LEU A 45 20.33 18.56 -2.69
N LEU A 46 21.47 18.78 -3.33
CA LEU A 46 22.35 17.72 -3.82
C LEU A 46 23.81 18.13 -3.70
N ASP A 47 24.53 17.46 -2.81
CA ASP A 47 25.99 17.47 -2.79
C ASP A 47 26.48 16.24 -3.53
N ILE A 48 27.26 16.39 -4.59
CA ILE A 48 27.72 15.25 -5.39
C ILE A 48 29.10 15.47 -5.99
N SER A 49 29.95 14.45 -5.88
CA SER A 49 31.19 14.30 -6.64
C SER A 49 31.02 13.09 -7.55
N ALA A 50 31.17 13.28 -8.86
CA ALA A 50 30.95 12.21 -9.83
C ALA A 50 31.86 12.36 -11.06
N THR A 51 32.15 11.23 -11.71
CA THR A 51 32.89 11.15 -12.97
C THR A 51 32.04 10.43 -14.01
N PHE A 52 31.82 11.09 -15.14
CA PHE A 52 31.16 10.50 -16.31
C PHE A 52 32.18 9.72 -17.13
N HIS A 53 31.83 8.52 -17.57
CA HIS A 53 32.61 7.71 -18.50
C HIS A 53 31.80 7.52 -19.77
N VAL A 54 32.29 8.03 -20.89
CA VAL A 54 31.59 8.00 -22.18
C VAL A 54 32.43 7.23 -23.19
N GLU A 55 31.92 6.08 -23.62
CA GLU A 55 32.47 5.34 -24.76
C GLU A 55 31.95 5.93 -26.07
N TYR A 56 32.84 6.15 -27.04
CA TYR A 56 32.50 6.71 -28.34
C TYR A 56 33.27 6.04 -29.48
N LEU A 57 32.70 6.08 -30.69
CA LEU A 57 33.29 5.52 -31.89
C LEU A 57 34.20 6.52 -32.60
N ARG A 58 35.38 6.08 -32.99
CA ARG A 58 36.40 6.87 -33.69
C ARG A 58 36.35 6.69 -35.21
N THR A 59 37.00 7.60 -35.94
CA THR A 59 37.09 7.59 -37.42
C THR A 59 37.81 6.35 -37.98
N ASP A 60 38.62 5.67 -37.18
CA ASP A 60 39.28 4.40 -37.50
C ASP A 60 38.41 3.16 -37.20
N ASN A 61 37.13 3.37 -36.85
CA ASN A 61 36.17 2.34 -36.48
C ASN A 61 36.53 1.54 -35.21
N THR A 62 37.40 2.10 -34.35
CA THR A 62 37.65 1.61 -32.99
C THR A 62 36.83 2.40 -31.96
N THR A 63 36.63 1.86 -30.76
CA THR A 63 36.01 2.59 -29.64
C THR A 63 37.07 3.14 -28.69
N ASP A 64 36.77 4.27 -28.06
CA ASP A 64 37.61 4.91 -27.05
C ASP A 64 36.72 5.45 -25.92
N THR A 65 37.28 5.66 -24.73
CA THR A 65 36.53 6.10 -23.56
C THR A 65 37.14 7.36 -22.97
N VAL A 66 36.30 8.39 -22.82
CA VAL A 66 36.69 9.64 -22.14
C VAL A 66 36.01 9.75 -20.80
N SER A 67 36.74 10.26 -19.81
CA SER A 67 36.24 10.43 -18.44
C SER A 67 36.22 11.90 -18.06
N TYR A 68 35.08 12.40 -17.60
CA TYR A 68 34.88 13.81 -17.26
C TYR A 68 34.36 13.95 -15.82
N PRO A 69 35.04 14.69 -14.94
CA PRO A 69 34.49 15.00 -13.62
C PRO A 69 33.35 16.00 -13.75
N LEU A 70 32.32 15.88 -12.91
CA LEU A 70 31.26 16.85 -12.77
C LEU A 70 31.81 18.16 -12.20
N PRO A 71 31.74 19.30 -12.92
CA PRO A 71 32.23 20.57 -12.40
C PRO A 71 31.37 21.09 -11.25
N ASN A 72 31.99 21.64 -10.21
CA ASN A 72 31.27 22.23 -9.06
C ASN A 72 30.54 23.55 -9.39
N ASN A 73 30.89 24.20 -10.51
CA ASN A 73 30.25 25.42 -11.02
C ASN A 73 29.22 25.14 -12.13
N SER A 74 28.66 23.92 -12.15
CA SER A 74 27.62 23.54 -13.11
C SER A 74 26.33 24.37 -12.90
N TYR A 75 25.62 24.63 -13.99
CA TYR A 75 24.32 25.29 -13.97
C TYR A 75 23.23 24.31 -13.55
N VAL A 76 22.35 24.73 -12.64
CA VAL A 76 21.29 23.90 -12.05
C VAL A 76 19.92 24.51 -12.32
N SER A 77 18.95 23.66 -12.67
CA SER A 77 17.52 23.99 -12.72
C SER A 77 16.70 22.79 -12.26
N GLY A 78 15.39 22.91 -12.10
CA GLY A 78 14.59 21.78 -11.67
C GLY A 78 13.11 22.07 -11.45
N ILE A 79 12.41 21.05 -10.98
CA ILE A 79 11.00 21.09 -10.60
C ILE A 79 10.90 20.56 -9.17
N CYS A 80 10.47 21.41 -8.26
CA CYS A 80 10.14 21.04 -6.89
C CYS A 80 8.86 20.21 -6.86
N ALA A 81 8.74 19.28 -5.91
CA ALA A 81 7.47 18.61 -5.62
C ALA A 81 6.71 19.38 -4.53
N HIS A 82 5.50 19.81 -4.83
CA HIS A 82 4.60 20.57 -3.95
C HIS A 82 3.38 19.71 -3.55
N GLY A 83 3.09 19.62 -2.25
CA GLY A 83 1.88 18.96 -1.73
C GLY A 83 1.85 17.43 -1.87
N PHE A 84 0.70 16.80 -1.62
CA PHE A 84 0.58 15.33 -1.54
C PHE A 84 0.39 14.59 -2.88
N HIS A 85 0.05 15.33 -3.93
CA HIS A 85 -0.22 14.77 -5.26
C HIS A 85 1.05 14.64 -6.12
N GLU A 86 2.13 15.31 -5.73
CA GLU A 86 3.37 15.35 -6.49
C GLU A 86 4.37 14.34 -5.92
N GLN A 87 4.47 13.20 -6.59
CA GLN A 87 5.34 12.09 -6.17
C GLN A 87 6.75 12.19 -6.77
N THR A 88 7.05 13.26 -7.52
CA THR A 88 8.29 13.39 -8.30
C THR A 88 8.92 14.77 -8.16
N ALA A 89 10.23 14.81 -7.91
CA ALA A 89 11.05 16.02 -7.95
C ALA A 89 12.15 15.85 -9.01
N VAL A 90 12.51 16.92 -9.73
CA VAL A 90 13.46 16.87 -10.84
C VAL A 90 14.58 17.88 -10.64
N MET A 91 15.83 17.46 -10.82
CA MET A 91 17.01 18.34 -10.86
C MET A 91 17.77 18.13 -12.17
N ASN A 92 18.02 19.21 -12.88
CA ASN A 92 18.82 19.24 -14.10
C ASN A 92 20.15 19.94 -13.79
N ILE A 93 21.26 19.28 -14.13
CA ILE A 93 22.60 19.82 -13.97
C ILE A 93 23.25 19.84 -15.35
N SER A 94 23.76 20.99 -15.77
CA SER A 94 24.38 21.16 -17.08
C SER A 94 25.67 21.97 -16.96
N PHE A 95 26.66 21.66 -17.79
CA PHE A 95 27.90 22.42 -17.82
C PHE A 95 28.40 22.64 -19.25
N SER A 96 28.97 23.81 -19.46
CA SER A 96 29.57 24.23 -20.72
C SER A 96 30.55 25.38 -20.46
N ASN A 97 31.60 25.48 -21.27
CA ASN A 97 32.48 26.66 -21.30
C ASN A 97 31.82 27.87 -22.03
N ILE A 98 30.55 27.76 -22.44
CA ILE A 98 29.80 28.77 -23.18
C ILE A 98 28.36 28.81 -22.62
N ALA A 99 27.97 29.98 -22.09
CA ALA A 99 26.66 30.55 -21.72
C ALA A 99 25.37 29.64 -21.63
N PRO A 100 24.38 30.04 -20.80
CA PRO A 100 23.60 29.14 -19.93
C PRO A 100 22.29 28.56 -20.50
N SER A 101 22.04 28.56 -21.80
CA SER A 101 20.70 28.19 -22.30
C SER A 101 20.48 26.69 -22.54
N MET A 102 21.50 25.88 -22.84
CA MET A 102 21.53 24.39 -22.73
C MET A 102 22.99 23.95 -22.87
N GLY A 103 23.62 23.45 -21.81
CA GLY A 103 25.00 22.97 -21.87
C GLY A 103 25.20 21.84 -22.90
N HIS A 104 26.41 21.69 -23.44
CA HIS A 104 26.76 20.57 -24.33
C HIS A 104 26.89 19.24 -23.60
N PHE A 105 26.89 19.27 -22.26
CA PHE A 105 26.92 18.11 -21.39
C PHE A 105 26.01 18.38 -20.19
N GLY A 106 25.22 17.39 -19.77
CA GLY A 106 24.45 17.49 -18.55
C GLY A 106 23.75 16.19 -18.16
N MET A 107 23.07 16.25 -17.03
CA MET A 107 22.26 15.16 -16.50
C MET A 107 20.95 15.66 -15.89
N ASN A 108 19.89 14.88 -16.05
CA ASN A 108 18.61 15.09 -15.40
C ASN A 108 18.38 13.95 -14.41
N LEU A 109 18.10 14.30 -13.16
CA LEU A 109 17.81 13.40 -12.06
C LEU A 109 16.34 13.53 -11.70
N THR A 110 15.61 12.43 -11.73
CA THR A 110 14.21 12.36 -11.28
C THR A 110 14.14 11.52 -10.03
N PHE A 111 13.73 12.14 -8.93
CA PHE A 111 13.49 11.48 -7.65
C PHE A 111 12.00 11.20 -7.49
N SER A 112 11.68 10.04 -6.95
CA SER A 112 10.33 9.65 -6.58
C SER A 112 10.24 9.36 -5.09
N ARG A 113 9.08 9.56 -4.49
CA ARG A 113 8.81 9.23 -3.08
C ARG A 113 7.61 8.32 -2.91
N ASN A 114 7.56 7.61 -1.80
CA ASN A 114 6.45 6.71 -1.53
C ASN A 114 5.20 7.47 -1.12
N PHE A 115 4.06 7.10 -1.69
CA PHE A 115 2.76 7.62 -1.33
C PHE A 115 1.96 6.52 -0.62
N PRO A 116 1.13 6.83 0.40
CA PRO A 116 0.82 8.16 0.96
C PRO A 116 1.76 8.64 2.08
N LEU A 117 2.69 7.80 2.53
CA LEU A 117 3.43 8.02 3.78
C LEU A 117 4.63 8.96 3.66
N MET A 118 5.15 9.20 2.44
CA MET A 118 6.29 10.09 2.13
C MET A 118 7.60 9.82 2.90
N THR A 119 7.67 8.71 3.63
CA THR A 119 8.79 8.30 4.49
C THR A 119 10.12 8.04 3.78
N HIS A 120 10.11 7.76 2.48
CA HIS A 120 11.30 7.43 1.71
C HIS A 120 11.22 7.89 0.27
N PHE A 121 12.39 8.15 -0.30
CA PHE A 121 12.55 8.50 -1.70
C PHE A 121 13.64 7.67 -2.36
N TRP A 122 13.65 7.67 -3.68
CA TRP A 122 14.68 7.06 -4.51
C TRP A 122 14.87 7.86 -5.80
N LEU A 123 16.05 7.79 -6.40
CA LEU A 123 16.27 8.20 -7.78
C LEU A 123 15.58 7.18 -8.69
N SER A 124 14.53 7.59 -9.39
CA SER A 124 13.71 6.75 -10.27
C SER A 124 14.14 6.80 -11.73
N GLN A 125 14.78 7.89 -12.15
CA GLN A 125 15.33 8.04 -13.49
C GLN A 125 16.56 8.95 -13.51
N ILE A 126 17.53 8.60 -14.34
CA ILE A 126 18.66 9.46 -14.71
C ILE A 126 18.80 9.50 -16.22
N THR A 127 18.94 10.70 -16.76
CA THR A 127 19.23 10.95 -18.18
C THR A 127 20.54 11.71 -18.27
N ILE A 128 21.50 11.20 -19.03
CA ILE A 128 22.73 11.93 -19.37
C ILE A 128 22.65 12.32 -20.83
N TYR A 129 22.93 13.57 -21.13
CA TYR A 129 23.02 14.07 -22.50
C TYR A 129 24.37 14.73 -22.73
N TYR A 130 24.95 14.48 -23.89
CA TYR A 130 26.24 15.04 -24.27
C TYR A 130 26.36 15.20 -25.78
N GLN A 131 27.14 16.18 -26.20
CA GLN A 131 27.47 16.43 -27.59
C GLN A 131 28.91 15.99 -27.89
N LEU A 132 29.09 15.23 -28.98
CA LEU A 132 30.38 14.70 -29.44
C LEU A 132 31.26 15.79 -30.07
N ILE A 133 31.75 16.73 -29.25
CA ILE A 133 32.60 17.83 -29.70
C ILE A 133 34.05 17.32 -29.90
N PRO A 134 34.69 17.56 -31.06
CA PRO A 134 36.04 17.04 -31.35
C PRO A 134 37.14 17.42 -30.35
N SER A 135 36.99 18.54 -29.62
CA SER A 135 37.92 18.94 -28.56
C SER A 135 37.83 18.07 -27.30
N LEU A 136 36.69 17.42 -27.08
CA LEU A 136 36.42 16.52 -25.94
C LEU A 136 36.43 15.04 -26.37
N PHE A 137 36.19 14.76 -27.65
CA PHE A 137 36.15 13.42 -28.21
C PHE A 137 37.10 13.35 -29.41
N PRO A 138 38.42 13.17 -29.19
CA PRO A 138 39.40 13.13 -30.25
C PRO A 138 39.07 12.06 -31.29
N ASN A 139 39.18 12.42 -32.58
CA ASN A 139 38.91 11.53 -33.72
C ASN A 139 37.50 10.91 -33.73
N VAL A 140 36.49 11.56 -33.15
CA VAL A 140 35.11 11.05 -33.14
C VAL A 140 34.52 10.93 -34.56
N LEU A 141 33.83 9.81 -34.83
CA LEU A 141 33.23 9.52 -36.15
C LEU A 141 32.04 10.45 -36.46
N TYR A 142 31.20 10.74 -35.47
CA TYR A 142 29.97 11.54 -35.61
C TYR A 142 30.08 12.87 -34.85
N ALA A 143 30.99 13.74 -35.29
CA ALA A 143 31.24 15.03 -34.66
C ALA A 143 29.97 15.90 -34.55
N ASN A 144 29.84 16.63 -33.43
CA ASN A 144 28.74 17.53 -33.08
C ASN A 144 27.36 16.87 -32.94
N ARG A 145 27.28 15.54 -32.93
CA ARG A 145 26.03 14.83 -32.65
C ARG A 145 25.72 14.85 -31.15
N THR A 146 24.48 15.13 -30.80
CA THR A 146 23.99 15.02 -29.41
C THR A 146 23.46 13.61 -29.18
N LEU A 147 23.91 12.99 -28.11
CA LEU A 147 23.47 11.68 -27.66
C LEU A 147 22.81 11.80 -26.29
N LEU A 148 21.81 10.94 -26.04
CA LEU A 148 21.15 10.82 -24.76
C LEU A 148 21.20 9.36 -24.30
N SER A 149 21.68 9.13 -23.08
CA SER A 149 21.63 7.85 -22.39
C SER A 149 20.63 7.98 -21.23
N VAL A 150 19.66 7.08 -21.18
CA VAL A 150 18.58 7.11 -20.19
C VAL A 150 18.54 5.79 -19.45
N VAL A 151 18.36 5.87 -18.13
CA VAL A 151 17.94 4.76 -17.29
C VAL A 151 16.74 5.21 -16.48
N SER A 152 15.62 4.51 -16.67
CA SER A 152 14.35 4.73 -15.98
C SER A 152 13.97 3.50 -15.16
N GLY A 153 13.15 3.69 -14.14
CA GLY A 153 12.65 2.59 -13.29
C GLY A 153 13.69 2.04 -12.31
N ILE A 154 14.76 2.78 -12.04
CA ILE A 154 15.76 2.41 -11.02
C ILE A 154 15.28 2.76 -9.60
N GLN A 155 15.91 2.14 -8.61
CA GLN A 155 15.76 2.50 -7.20
C GLN A 155 17.15 2.78 -6.59
N ALA A 156 17.91 3.66 -7.23
CA ALA A 156 19.21 4.11 -6.74
C ALA A 156 19.06 5.27 -5.75
N ILE A 157 20.10 5.59 -4.97
CA ILE A 157 20.10 6.74 -4.03
C ILE A 157 18.82 6.73 -3.17
N LYS A 158 18.56 5.57 -2.57
CA LYS A 158 17.30 5.26 -1.92
C LYS A 158 17.44 5.37 -0.41
N THR A 159 16.54 6.14 0.21
CA THR A 159 16.33 6.05 1.66
C THR A 159 15.43 4.85 1.95
N THR A 160 15.71 4.18 3.06
CA THR A 160 14.92 3.03 3.55
C THR A 160 14.33 3.31 4.92
N SER A 161 14.42 4.55 5.39
CA SER A 161 13.92 4.97 6.68
C SER A 161 12.42 4.73 6.77
N SER A 162 12.04 3.99 7.81
CA SER A 162 10.65 3.86 8.25
C SER A 162 10.26 4.98 9.23
N VAL A 163 11.14 5.96 9.42
CA VAL A 163 10.92 7.13 10.29
C VAL A 163 10.21 8.20 9.47
N ILE A 164 9.13 8.77 9.98
CA ILE A 164 8.33 9.82 9.31
C ILE A 164 9.04 11.20 9.39
N THR A 165 10.32 11.25 9.77
CA THR A 165 11.13 12.48 9.69
C THR A 165 11.93 12.47 8.40
N PRO A 166 11.97 13.58 7.63
CA PRO A 166 12.80 13.65 6.43
C PRO A 166 14.25 13.34 6.78
N GLN A 167 14.85 12.45 5.99
CA GLN A 167 16.26 12.10 6.07
C GLN A 167 16.88 12.29 4.71
N SER A 168 18.05 12.91 4.67
CA SER A 168 18.86 12.99 3.46
C SER A 168 19.51 11.62 3.21
N TYR A 169 19.74 11.25 1.96
CA TYR A 169 20.57 10.09 1.63
C TYR A 169 22.03 10.53 1.67
N LEU A 170 22.92 9.80 2.35
CA LEU A 170 24.36 10.06 2.35
C LEU A 170 25.12 8.79 1.97
N CYS A 171 26.08 8.92 1.06
CA CYS A 171 26.99 7.82 0.73
C CYS A 171 28.36 8.37 0.35
N LYS A 172 29.39 7.92 1.08
CA LYS A 172 30.78 8.38 0.94
C LYS A 172 31.65 7.44 0.11
N ARG A 173 31.18 6.22 -0.17
CA ARG A 173 31.85 5.28 -1.07
C ARG A 173 31.40 5.39 -2.53
N ASP A 174 32.30 4.97 -3.42
CA ASP A 174 32.09 4.91 -4.86
C ASP A 174 30.87 4.04 -5.22
N GLN A 175 29.97 4.58 -6.02
CA GLN A 175 28.80 3.90 -6.59
C GLN A 175 28.84 4.03 -8.13
N GLU A 176 28.76 2.91 -8.84
CA GLU A 176 28.69 2.94 -10.32
C GLU A 176 27.24 2.77 -10.80
N LEU A 177 26.78 3.71 -11.61
CA LEU A 177 25.49 3.64 -12.30
C LEU A 177 25.75 3.43 -13.80
N VAL A 178 25.44 2.23 -14.29
CA VAL A 178 25.60 1.86 -15.70
C VAL A 178 24.35 2.27 -16.48
N LEU A 179 24.48 3.08 -17.54
CA LEU A 179 23.34 3.56 -18.32
C LEU A 179 23.08 2.72 -19.58
N SER A 180 21.80 2.47 -19.90
CA SER A 180 21.40 1.78 -21.13
C SER A 180 21.59 2.65 -22.39
N HIS A 181 21.79 1.95 -23.51
CA HIS A 181 22.18 2.44 -24.83
C HIS A 181 21.49 3.73 -25.29
N ALA A 182 22.27 4.62 -25.92
CA ALA A 182 21.72 5.77 -26.63
C ALA A 182 20.90 5.28 -27.83
N ASN A 183 19.62 5.66 -27.88
CA ASN A 183 18.60 5.17 -28.82
C ASN A 183 18.84 5.50 -30.31
N ASP A 184 20.02 5.99 -30.69
CA ASP A 184 20.22 6.67 -31.98
C ASP A 184 21.51 6.25 -32.73
N VAL A 185 22.27 5.27 -32.23
CA VAL A 185 23.48 4.75 -32.91
C VAL A 185 23.39 3.22 -33.01
N ASP A 186 23.52 2.69 -34.24
CA ASP A 186 23.75 1.25 -34.48
C ASP A 186 25.13 0.84 -33.90
N GLY A 187 25.19 0.64 -32.59
CA GLY A 187 26.39 0.19 -31.87
C GLY A 187 26.25 0.33 -30.34
N PRO A 188 26.84 -0.58 -29.54
CA PRO A 188 26.64 -0.59 -28.10
C PRO A 188 27.57 0.41 -27.39
N LEU A 189 27.39 1.73 -27.61
CA LEU A 189 28.13 2.75 -26.88
C LEU A 189 27.61 2.86 -25.45
N ARG A 190 28.49 2.66 -24.47
CA ARG A 190 28.17 2.72 -23.04
C ARG A 190 28.46 4.09 -22.47
N THR A 191 27.52 4.58 -21.66
CA THR A 191 27.73 5.72 -20.78
C THR A 191 27.60 5.22 -19.34
N ASN A 192 28.57 5.53 -18.50
CA ASN A 192 28.59 5.16 -17.09
C ASN A 192 28.79 6.44 -16.27
N ILE A 193 28.31 6.45 -15.03
CA ILE A 193 28.67 7.49 -14.06
C ILE A 193 29.14 6.83 -12.77
N THR A 194 30.33 7.23 -12.32
CA THR A 194 30.90 6.83 -11.02
C THR A 194 30.66 7.97 -10.04
N VAL A 195 29.87 7.73 -9.00
CA VAL A 195 29.56 8.69 -7.94
C VAL A 195 30.47 8.42 -6.76
N HIS A 196 31.37 9.34 -6.45
CA HIS A 196 32.39 9.18 -5.41
C HIS A 196 31.90 9.61 -4.02
N ASN A 197 31.04 10.62 -3.97
CA ASN A 197 30.41 11.09 -2.74
C ASN A 197 29.06 11.71 -3.11
N ILE A 198 28.03 11.44 -2.31
CA ILE A 198 26.71 12.01 -2.54
C ILE A 198 25.94 12.24 -1.24
N GLN A 199 25.34 13.42 -1.11
CA GLN A 199 24.26 13.69 -0.16
C GLN A 199 23.05 14.28 -0.90
N ALA A 200 21.88 13.67 -0.81
CA ALA A 200 20.69 14.09 -1.55
C ALA A 200 19.49 14.29 -0.63
N GLN A 201 18.77 15.40 -0.82
CA GLN A 201 17.47 15.66 -0.19
C GLN A 201 16.52 16.29 -1.22
N PRO A 202 15.76 15.46 -1.95
CA PRO A 202 14.88 15.92 -3.02
C PRO A 202 13.48 16.32 -2.57
N PHE A 203 13.12 16.06 -1.31
CA PHE A 203 11.84 16.39 -0.71
C PHE A 203 12.05 16.95 0.69
N GLU A 204 11.09 17.73 1.18
CA GLU A 204 11.04 18.19 2.58
C GLU A 204 12.31 18.91 3.04
N VAL A 205 12.85 19.80 2.19
CA VAL A 205 13.90 20.74 2.56
C VAL A 205 13.31 21.80 3.47
N ASP A 206 13.99 22.08 4.59
CA ASP A 206 13.54 23.08 5.55
C ASP A 206 13.69 24.51 5.04
N ASP A 207 13.04 25.46 5.71
CA ASP A 207 13.10 26.89 5.34
C ASP A 207 14.52 27.49 5.44
N GLN A 208 15.45 26.80 6.12
CA GLN A 208 16.85 27.19 6.20
C GLN A 208 17.66 26.69 4.99
N GLY A 209 17.08 25.82 4.16
CA GLY A 209 17.73 25.24 3.00
C GLY A 209 18.87 24.29 3.37
N THR A 210 18.70 23.52 4.45
CA THR A 210 19.74 22.62 4.99
C THR A 210 19.38 21.14 4.88
N PHE A 211 20.42 20.29 4.84
CA PHE A 211 20.23 18.84 4.88
C PHE A 211 19.74 18.39 6.26
N SER A 212 18.67 17.60 6.25
CA SER A 212 18.20 16.80 7.38
C SER A 212 19.21 15.70 7.75
N LEU A 213 18.99 15.07 8.90
CA LEU A 213 19.85 13.98 9.39
C LEU A 213 20.06 12.91 8.29
N PRO A 214 21.32 12.56 7.97
CA PRO A 214 21.59 11.65 6.87
C PRO A 214 21.30 10.19 7.26
N GLN A 215 20.63 9.48 6.36
CA GLN A 215 20.65 8.04 6.29
C GLN A 215 21.87 7.59 5.48
N GLU A 216 22.86 6.98 6.14
CA GLU A 216 24.04 6.44 5.46
C GLU A 216 23.68 5.20 4.62
N CYS A 217 24.30 5.08 3.45
CA CYS A 217 24.12 3.96 2.55
C CYS A 217 24.74 2.67 3.12
N SER A 218 24.22 1.51 2.71
CA SER A 218 24.76 0.21 3.11
C SER A 218 26.22 -0.01 2.71
N GLN A 219 26.69 0.72 1.69
CA GLN A 219 28.07 0.63 1.23
C GLN A 219 29.06 1.27 2.21
N ASP A 220 28.63 2.17 3.09
CA ASP A 220 29.51 2.80 4.08
C ASP A 220 29.66 1.93 5.36
N TYR A 221 28.84 0.89 5.53
CA TYR A 221 28.88 0.03 6.71
C TYR A 221 30.00 -1.02 6.61
N ASP A 222 31.01 -0.91 7.49
CA ASP A 222 32.01 -1.95 7.72
C ASP A 222 31.70 -2.60 9.10
N PRO A 223 31.30 -3.88 9.17
CA PRO A 223 30.87 -4.50 10.40
C PRO A 223 32.05 -4.66 11.37
N THR A 224 32.21 -3.72 12.30
CA THR A 224 33.11 -3.86 13.44
C THR A 224 32.38 -4.46 14.64
N THR A 225 33.03 -5.46 15.22
CA THR A 225 32.63 -6.29 16.35
C THR A 225 32.84 -5.55 17.66
N ASP A 226 31.76 -5.06 18.29
CA ASP A 226 31.35 -5.35 19.69
C ASP A 226 30.23 -4.35 20.13
N PRO A 227 29.17 -4.79 20.83
CA PRO A 227 28.18 -3.88 21.42
C PRO A 227 28.67 -3.31 22.77
N PRO A 228 28.39 -2.03 23.08
CA PRO A 228 28.77 -1.43 24.36
C PRO A 228 27.82 -1.87 25.50
N PRO A 229 28.30 -1.87 26.76
CA PRO A 229 27.58 -2.46 27.89
C PRO A 229 26.41 -1.58 28.37
N PRO A 230 25.31 -2.20 28.88
CA PRO A 230 24.15 -1.46 29.34
C PRO A 230 24.34 -0.88 30.75
N THR A 231 24.24 0.44 30.87
CA THR A 231 24.16 1.15 32.16
C THR A 231 22.77 1.00 32.77
N THR A 232 22.71 0.46 33.99
CA THR A 232 21.48 0.31 34.78
C THR A 232 21.40 1.39 35.85
N THR A 233 20.35 2.21 35.81
CA THR A 233 19.94 3.08 36.93
C THR A 233 18.53 2.67 37.39
N PRO A 234 18.28 2.55 38.71
CA PRO A 234 17.02 2.02 39.23
C PRO A 234 15.96 3.13 39.36
N PHE A 235 14.74 2.85 38.89
CA PHE A 235 13.59 3.73 39.08
C PHE A 235 12.69 3.19 40.21
N HIS A 236 12.35 4.08 41.15
CA HIS A 236 11.44 3.82 42.27
C HIS A 236 9.99 3.61 41.78
N ALA A 237 9.29 2.68 42.42
CA ALA A 237 7.89 2.37 42.14
C ALA A 237 6.95 3.41 42.78
N VAL A 238 6.18 4.10 41.95
CA VAL A 238 4.95 4.80 42.34
C VAL A 238 3.79 4.08 41.67
N THR A 239 2.79 3.71 42.46
CA THR A 239 1.51 3.12 42.00
C THR A 239 0.67 4.17 41.26
N PRO A 240 0.08 3.87 40.09
CA PRO A 240 -1.04 4.67 39.62
C PRO A 240 -2.23 3.84 39.10
N SER A 241 -3.40 4.26 39.56
CA SER A 241 -4.68 4.19 38.84
C SER A 241 -4.51 4.63 37.37
N LEU A 242 -5.15 3.89 36.46
CA LEU A 242 -5.04 4.05 35.00
C LEU A 242 -5.64 5.41 34.54
N VAL A 243 -4.86 6.48 34.62
CA VAL A 243 -5.14 7.78 33.97
C VAL A 243 -4.02 8.01 32.97
N PHE A 244 -4.32 7.89 31.67
CA PHE A 244 -3.34 8.14 30.61
C PHE A 244 -3.25 9.64 30.28
N PRO A 245 -2.06 10.17 29.96
CA PRO A 245 -1.82 11.61 29.87
C PRO A 245 -2.57 12.25 28.70
N VAL A 246 -3.02 13.50 28.90
CA VAL A 246 -3.63 14.33 27.86
C VAL A 246 -2.56 15.28 27.31
N GLY A 247 -2.30 15.19 26.01
CA GLY A 247 -1.34 16.06 25.31
C GLY A 247 -2.01 17.31 24.73
N TYR A 248 -1.20 18.34 24.49
CA TYR A 248 -1.57 19.54 23.73
C TYR A 248 -0.59 19.69 22.57
N PHE A 249 -1.12 19.71 21.36
CA PHE A 249 -0.40 19.66 20.10
C PHE A 249 -0.78 20.86 19.24
N SER A 250 0.22 21.48 18.63
CA SER A 250 0.08 22.65 17.78
C SER A 250 0.88 22.43 16.51
N LEU A 251 0.26 22.72 15.36
CA LEU A 251 0.89 22.66 14.06
C LEU A 251 0.91 24.05 13.43
N ASN A 252 2.05 24.43 12.85
CA ASN A 252 2.24 25.72 12.20
C ASN A 252 2.22 25.55 10.68
N ASN A 253 1.70 26.55 9.97
CA ASN A 253 1.78 26.64 8.51
C ASN A 253 3.17 27.13 8.06
N SER A 254 3.39 27.20 6.75
CA SER A 254 4.63 27.71 6.13
C SER A 254 4.97 29.17 6.49
N LYS A 255 4.03 29.92 7.08
CA LYS A 255 4.24 31.30 7.55
C LYS A 255 4.54 31.36 9.06
N GLY A 256 4.71 30.22 9.71
CA GLY A 256 4.96 30.11 11.16
C GLY A 256 3.74 30.39 12.03
N GLN A 257 2.54 30.50 11.45
CA GLN A 257 1.29 30.74 12.17
C GLN A 257 0.64 29.41 12.55
N VAL A 258 0.08 29.32 13.75
CA VAL A 258 -0.67 28.13 14.19
C VAL A 258 -1.89 27.95 13.29
N CYS A 259 -2.01 26.77 12.68
CA CYS A 259 -3.08 26.45 11.74
C CYS A 259 -3.97 25.29 12.21
N LEU A 260 -3.48 24.46 13.13
CA LEU A 260 -4.23 23.36 13.73
C LEU A 260 -3.83 23.19 15.19
N LEU A 261 -4.83 23.11 16.06
CA LEU A 261 -4.68 22.78 17.48
C LEU A 261 -5.38 21.47 17.82
N ALA A 262 -4.76 20.68 18.70
CA ALA A 262 -5.36 19.46 19.21
C ALA A 262 -4.97 19.23 20.68
N LYS A 263 -5.97 18.93 21.51
CA LYS A 263 -5.81 18.46 22.88
C LYS A 263 -6.49 17.10 22.99
N MET A 264 -5.77 16.06 23.39
CA MET A 264 -6.36 14.72 23.56
C MET A 264 -5.45 13.79 24.36
N GLY A 265 -6.05 12.88 25.13
CA GLY A 265 -5.38 11.68 25.63
C GLY A 265 -5.82 10.48 24.81
N VAL A 266 -4.88 9.62 24.38
CA VAL A 266 -5.19 8.47 23.51
C VAL A 266 -4.57 7.20 24.08
N LEU A 267 -5.37 6.15 24.16
CA LEU A 267 -4.97 4.79 24.49
C LEU A 267 -5.16 3.90 23.25
N PHE A 268 -4.07 3.30 22.77
CA PHE A 268 -4.04 2.34 21.68
C PHE A 268 -4.27 0.94 22.23
N ARG A 269 -5.28 0.23 21.74
CA ARG A 269 -5.47 -1.21 21.97
C ARG A 269 -5.20 -1.94 20.66
N VAL A 270 -4.10 -2.67 20.58
CA VAL A 270 -3.63 -3.33 19.36
C VAL A 270 -3.72 -4.84 19.52
N SER A 271 -4.52 -5.49 18.68
CA SER A 271 -4.60 -6.95 18.58
C SER A 271 -3.55 -7.46 17.59
N TYR A 272 -2.65 -8.33 18.03
CA TYR A 272 -1.57 -8.88 17.21
C TYR A 272 -1.44 -10.39 17.39
N ARG A 273 -1.03 -11.10 16.34
CA ARG A 273 -0.84 -12.54 16.39
C ARG A 273 0.55 -12.87 16.93
N ALA A 274 0.62 -13.76 17.91
CA ALA A 274 1.88 -14.27 18.43
C ALA A 274 2.36 -15.50 17.64
N GLY A 275 3.66 -15.80 17.68
CA GLY A 275 4.28 -16.92 16.97
C GLY A 275 3.74 -18.31 17.34
N ASN A 276 2.99 -18.42 18.45
CA ASN A 276 2.25 -19.63 18.82
C ASN A 276 0.86 -19.74 18.15
N GLY A 277 0.54 -18.83 17.22
CA GLY A 277 -0.72 -18.78 16.48
C GLY A 277 -1.90 -18.13 17.22
N LYS A 278 -1.74 -17.73 18.49
CA LYS A 278 -2.80 -17.06 19.29
C LYS A 278 -2.75 -15.54 19.14
N ASN A 279 -3.90 -14.89 19.18
CA ASN A 279 -3.98 -13.43 19.25
C ASN A 279 -3.68 -12.94 20.67
N ARG A 280 -2.95 -11.83 20.76
CA ARG A 280 -2.63 -11.10 21.98
C ARG A 280 -3.06 -9.64 21.81
N ASN A 281 -3.46 -9.01 22.90
CA ASN A 281 -3.75 -7.58 22.91
C ASN A 281 -2.61 -6.85 23.61
N ALA A 282 -2.09 -5.81 22.96
CA ALA A 282 -1.17 -4.86 23.56
C ALA A 282 -1.86 -3.51 23.77
N THR A 283 -1.37 -2.75 24.75
CA THR A 283 -1.95 -1.46 25.10
C THR A 283 -0.86 -0.43 25.30
N TYR A 284 -0.99 0.72 24.65
CA TYR A 284 -0.03 1.83 24.71
C TYR A 284 -0.74 3.15 24.86
N VAL A 285 -0.08 4.12 25.46
CA VAL A 285 -0.61 5.47 25.66
C VAL A 285 0.15 6.45 24.77
N LEU A 286 -0.55 7.44 24.22
CA LEU A 286 0.07 8.58 23.53
C LEU A 286 0.76 9.48 24.57
N PRO A 287 2.08 9.68 24.51
CA PRO A 287 2.78 10.61 25.39
C PRO A 287 2.39 12.07 25.10
N ALA A 288 2.35 12.90 26.13
CA ALA A 288 2.06 14.33 25.97
C ALA A 288 3.14 15.09 25.18
N ASN A 289 4.38 14.57 25.16
CA ASN A 289 5.53 15.13 24.44
C ASN A 289 5.81 14.43 23.10
N SER A 290 4.76 13.91 22.45
CA SER A 290 4.87 13.27 21.13
C SER A 290 5.32 14.28 20.07
N SER A 291 6.08 13.81 19.08
CA SER A 291 6.49 14.63 17.95
C SER A 291 5.28 14.96 17.09
N VAL A 292 5.14 16.24 16.74
CA VAL A 292 4.04 16.77 15.93
C VAL A 292 4.56 17.01 14.52
N GLY A 293 3.91 16.40 13.53
CA GLY A 293 4.09 16.67 12.11
C GLY A 293 2.74 16.89 11.45
N GLY A 294 2.75 17.21 10.16
CA GLY A 294 1.51 17.45 9.42
C GLY A 294 1.61 18.57 8.40
N SER A 295 0.46 18.94 7.87
CA SER A 295 0.31 20.02 6.91
C SER A 295 -1.00 20.78 7.14
N CYS A 296 -1.03 22.03 6.72
CA CYS A 296 -2.23 22.85 6.64
C CYS A 296 -2.28 23.50 5.26
N GLU A 297 -3.19 23.02 4.44
CA GLU A 297 -3.59 23.61 3.17
C GLU A 297 -4.94 24.35 3.36
N ASP A 298 -5.49 24.93 2.29
CA ASP A 298 -6.71 25.75 2.39
C ASP A 298 -7.96 24.92 2.72
N ASP A 299 -8.05 23.71 2.16
CA ASP A 299 -9.19 22.79 2.32
C ASP A 299 -8.83 21.49 3.05
N GLN A 300 -7.54 21.23 3.30
CA GLN A 300 -7.08 20.02 4.00
C GLN A 300 -6.07 20.34 5.08
N ALA A 301 -6.18 19.68 6.23
CA ALA A 301 -5.20 19.78 7.30
C ALA A 301 -4.96 18.42 7.91
N THR A 302 -3.70 18.04 8.10
CA THR A 302 -3.34 16.75 8.71
C THR A 302 -2.50 17.00 9.94
N LEU A 303 -2.85 16.34 11.05
CA LEU A 303 -2.03 16.26 12.25
C LEU A 303 -1.48 14.85 12.39
N SER A 304 -0.16 14.71 12.42
CA SER A 304 0.54 13.45 12.68
C SER A 304 1.26 13.50 14.02
N LEU A 305 0.96 12.55 14.90
CA LEU A 305 1.53 12.44 16.24
C LEU A 305 2.36 11.16 16.32
N MET A 306 3.65 11.32 16.55
CA MET A 306 4.59 10.21 16.56
C MET A 306 5.20 10.02 17.94
N PHE A 307 5.30 8.77 18.39
CA PHE A 307 5.97 8.43 19.64
C PHE A 307 6.70 7.10 19.57
N THR A 308 7.80 7.01 20.32
CA THR A 308 8.58 5.78 20.52
C THR A 308 9.14 5.09 19.26
N ASN A 309 9.46 5.85 18.20
CA ASN A 309 9.95 5.37 16.88
C ASN A 309 9.10 4.28 16.20
N ALA A 310 8.00 3.88 16.83
CA ALA A 310 7.26 2.67 16.53
C ALA A 310 5.75 2.90 16.49
N PHE A 311 5.27 4.12 16.75
CA PHE A 311 3.85 4.48 16.65
C PHE A 311 3.68 5.83 15.97
N ASN A 312 2.68 5.91 15.09
CA ASN A 312 2.18 7.12 14.45
C ASN A 312 0.64 7.10 14.53
N LEU A 313 0.05 8.23 14.92
CA LEU A 313 -1.36 8.54 14.79
C LEU A 313 -1.54 9.77 13.89
N SER A 314 -2.19 9.61 12.74
CA SER A 314 -2.54 10.73 11.86
C SER A 314 -4.05 10.96 11.81
N LEU A 315 -4.44 12.22 11.97
CA LEU A 315 -5.81 12.71 11.81
C LEU A 315 -5.83 13.66 10.62
N SER A 316 -6.64 13.38 9.61
CA SER A 316 -6.80 14.27 8.45
C SER A 316 -8.18 14.88 8.43
N PHE A 317 -8.21 16.20 8.29
CA PHE A 317 -9.40 17.03 8.28
C PHE A 317 -9.61 17.63 6.90
N TYR A 318 -10.87 17.71 6.50
CA TYR A 318 -11.30 18.37 5.27
C TYR A 318 -12.23 19.53 5.62
N SER A 319 -12.12 20.63 4.87
CA SER A 319 -12.96 21.82 4.99
C SER A 319 -13.59 22.19 3.65
N ASP A 320 -14.88 22.51 3.66
CA ASP A 320 -15.57 23.10 2.50
C ASP A 320 -15.53 24.65 2.50
N GLY A 321 -14.69 25.23 3.36
CA GLY A 321 -14.59 26.66 3.60
C GLY A 321 -15.62 27.20 4.61
N LYS A 322 -16.62 26.41 5.01
CA LYS A 322 -17.61 26.78 6.04
C LYS A 322 -17.54 25.86 7.25
N ARG A 323 -17.33 24.57 7.03
CA ARG A 323 -17.28 23.53 8.05
C ARG A 323 -16.11 22.60 7.79
N PHE A 324 -15.56 22.05 8.86
CA PHE A 324 -14.58 20.99 8.80
C PHE A 324 -15.14 19.68 9.35
N ILE A 325 -14.61 18.58 8.83
CA ILE A 325 -14.82 17.21 9.32
C ILE A 325 -13.48 16.50 9.50
N LEU A 326 -13.41 15.53 10.39
CA LEU A 326 -12.37 14.49 10.36
C LEU A 326 -12.73 13.50 9.25
N ASN A 327 -11.88 13.42 8.23
CA ASN A 327 -12.06 12.62 7.02
C ASN A 327 -11.37 11.25 7.09
N SER A 328 -10.21 11.17 7.75
CA SER A 328 -9.52 9.90 7.93
C SER A 328 -8.70 9.84 9.22
N LEU A 329 -8.51 8.60 9.69
CA LEU A 329 -7.73 8.26 10.87
C LEU A 329 -6.77 7.13 10.49
N VAL A 330 -5.48 7.34 10.73
CA VAL A 330 -4.44 6.37 10.39
C VAL A 330 -3.62 6.06 11.64
N VAL A 331 -3.41 4.78 11.91
CA VAL A 331 -2.52 4.31 12.97
C VAL A 331 -1.44 3.43 12.35
N GLY A 332 -0.20 3.87 12.42
CA GLY A 332 0.97 3.08 12.05
C GLY A 332 1.67 2.55 13.29
N TYR A 333 2.09 1.29 13.29
CA TYR A 333 2.94 0.76 14.36
C TYR A 333 3.95 -0.29 13.90
N GLN A 334 5.08 -0.44 14.62
CA GLN A 334 6.10 -1.45 14.33
C GLN A 334 6.08 -2.60 15.36
N ARG A 335 5.99 -3.84 14.88
CA ARG A 335 5.98 -5.09 15.68
C ARG A 335 7.37 -5.50 16.16
N ASN A 336 8.10 -4.60 16.81
CA ASN A 336 9.39 -4.97 17.40
C ASN A 336 9.20 -5.74 18.71
N ALA A 337 10.24 -6.48 19.12
CA ALA A 337 10.18 -7.35 20.31
C ALA A 337 9.93 -6.59 21.63
N ARG A 338 10.24 -5.28 21.67
CA ARG A 338 10.04 -4.42 22.84
C ARG A 338 8.57 -4.08 23.05
N PHE A 339 7.86 -3.71 21.98
CA PHE A 339 6.44 -3.36 22.07
C PHE A 339 5.57 -4.60 21.91
N PHE A 340 5.83 -5.48 20.94
CA PHE A 340 5.00 -6.62 20.58
C PHE A 340 5.72 -7.96 20.82
N PRO A 341 5.90 -8.39 22.08
CA PRO A 341 6.69 -9.57 22.41
C PRO A 341 6.05 -10.84 21.84
N GLY A 342 6.88 -11.61 21.14
CA GLY A 342 6.48 -12.88 20.51
C GLY A 342 5.53 -12.70 19.34
N ALA A 343 5.48 -11.52 18.69
CA ALA A 343 4.74 -11.33 17.45
C ALA A 343 5.16 -12.36 16.38
N GLN A 344 4.20 -12.83 15.60
CA GLN A 344 4.43 -13.81 14.53
C GLN A 344 5.39 -13.26 13.46
N ASP A 345 5.30 -11.95 13.15
CA ASP A 345 6.13 -11.26 12.16
C ASP A 345 6.92 -10.12 12.82
N PRO A 346 8.02 -10.41 13.54
CA PRO A 346 8.78 -9.41 14.29
C PRO A 346 9.45 -8.39 13.36
N ASN A 347 9.57 -7.14 13.83
CA ASN A 347 10.17 -5.99 13.15
C ASN A 347 9.47 -5.53 11.86
N THR A 348 8.25 -6.01 11.60
CA THR A 348 7.39 -5.51 10.52
C THR A 348 6.58 -4.30 10.97
N SER A 349 6.27 -3.40 10.04
CA SER A 349 5.32 -2.30 10.28
C SER A 349 3.92 -2.73 9.85
N ASP A 350 2.91 -2.25 10.56
CA ASP A 350 1.50 -2.40 10.20
C ASP A 350 0.81 -1.04 10.19
N ILE A 351 -0.18 -0.89 9.34
CA ILE A 351 -0.94 0.34 9.17
C ILE A 351 -2.40 -0.01 9.15
N GLN A 352 -3.13 0.63 10.05
CA GLN A 352 -4.58 0.55 10.12
C GLN A 352 -5.13 1.90 9.66
N VAL A 353 -6.11 1.85 8.77
CA VAL A 353 -6.69 3.04 8.16
C VAL A 353 -8.20 2.95 8.28
N GLU A 354 -8.81 4.07 8.65
CA GLU A 354 -10.24 4.31 8.53
C GLU A 354 -10.44 5.59 7.71
N ASN A 355 -11.13 5.48 6.58
CA ASN A 355 -11.35 6.57 5.61
C ASN A 355 -12.85 6.94 5.53
N ASP A 356 -13.16 8.00 4.79
CA ASP A 356 -14.52 8.50 4.56
C ASP A 356 -15.27 8.76 5.89
N LEU A 357 -14.51 9.15 6.92
CA LEU A 357 -15.09 9.59 8.18
C LEU A 357 -15.82 10.92 7.93
N SER A 358 -17.03 11.04 8.47
CA SER A 358 -17.77 12.30 8.50
C SER A 358 -18.05 12.65 9.96
N LEU A 359 -16.96 12.76 10.72
CA LEU A 359 -16.99 12.99 12.16
C LEU A 359 -16.54 14.42 12.46
N PHE A 360 -16.91 14.93 13.63
CA PHE A 360 -16.50 16.24 14.14
C PHE A 360 -16.97 17.44 13.30
N ASP A 361 -18.07 17.27 12.56
CA ASP A 361 -18.68 18.33 11.74
C ASP A 361 -18.93 19.61 12.55
N THR A 362 -18.11 20.63 12.26
CA THR A 362 -17.98 21.87 13.03
C THR A 362 -17.69 23.04 12.10
N GLU A 363 -18.21 24.22 12.41
CA GLU A 363 -17.94 25.43 11.63
C GLU A 363 -16.46 25.84 11.71
N VAL A 364 -15.90 26.28 10.59
CA VAL A 364 -14.54 26.83 10.52
C VAL A 364 -14.45 28.06 11.44
N GLY A 365 -13.37 28.16 12.21
CA GLY A 365 -13.21 29.18 13.26
C GLY A 365 -13.83 28.82 14.61
N LYS A 366 -14.39 27.61 14.77
CA LYS A 366 -14.79 27.01 16.04
C LYS A 366 -13.96 25.76 16.32
N SER A 367 -13.88 25.33 17.58
CA SER A 367 -13.25 24.05 17.94
C SER A 367 -14.30 22.95 18.12
N TYR A 368 -13.97 21.70 17.80
CA TYR A 368 -14.79 20.55 18.20
C TYR A 368 -14.29 20.01 19.53
N ARG A 369 -15.18 19.78 20.50
CA ARG A 369 -14.81 19.27 21.83
C ARG A 369 -15.67 18.09 22.28
N CYS A 370 -15.04 17.05 22.80
CA CYS A 370 -15.70 15.92 23.44
C CYS A 370 -14.97 15.56 24.74
N SER A 371 -15.64 15.79 25.87
CA SER A 371 -15.14 15.48 27.21
C SER A 371 -15.39 14.02 27.59
N SER A 372 -16.46 13.44 27.04
CA SER A 372 -16.78 12.02 27.15
C SER A 372 -15.76 11.17 26.41
N GLN A 373 -15.43 10.01 26.99
CA GLN A 373 -14.56 9.02 26.34
C GLN A 373 -15.17 8.52 25.03
N ARG A 374 -14.33 8.39 24.00
CA ARG A 374 -14.71 7.93 22.66
C ARG A 374 -13.82 6.77 22.23
N ASN A 375 -14.42 5.75 21.65
CA ASN A 375 -13.69 4.64 21.06
C ASN A 375 -13.80 4.71 19.53
N PHE A 376 -12.67 4.60 18.83
CA PHE A 376 -12.59 4.54 17.38
C PHE A 376 -11.89 3.25 16.98
N THR A 377 -12.57 2.41 16.21
CA THR A 377 -11.92 1.27 15.57
C THR A 377 -11.21 1.77 14.31
N VAL A 378 -9.93 1.46 14.18
CA VAL A 378 -9.12 1.82 13.01
C VAL A 378 -8.66 0.53 12.36
N GLY A 379 -9.09 0.31 11.13
CA GLY A 379 -8.89 -0.97 10.44
C GLY A 379 -9.47 -2.14 11.23
N HIS A 380 -8.72 -3.25 11.31
CA HIS A 380 -9.20 -4.50 11.91
C HIS A 380 -8.47 -4.89 13.20
N SER A 381 -7.34 -4.25 13.50
CA SER A 381 -6.48 -4.64 14.61
C SER A 381 -6.34 -3.59 15.71
N VAL A 382 -6.78 -2.35 15.48
CA VAL A 382 -6.58 -1.24 16.43
C VAL A 382 -7.91 -0.65 16.89
N VAL A 383 -8.02 -0.43 18.20
CA VAL A 383 -9.06 0.40 18.81
C VAL A 383 -8.37 1.54 19.58
N LEU A 384 -8.71 2.77 19.23
CA LEU A 384 -8.30 3.96 19.97
C LEU A 384 -9.36 4.33 21.00
N GLU A 385 -8.93 4.57 22.23
CA GLU A 385 -9.76 5.09 23.32
C GLU A 385 -9.26 6.51 23.64
N ILE A 386 -10.06 7.50 23.28
CA ILE A 386 -9.72 8.93 23.31
C ILE A 386 -10.51 9.64 24.41
N ILE A 387 -9.81 10.46 25.22
CA ILE A 387 -10.39 11.28 26.30
C ILE A 387 -10.00 12.75 26.14
N GLU A 388 -10.79 13.65 26.74
CA GLU A 388 -10.56 15.10 26.75
C GLU A 388 -10.22 15.70 25.36
N MET A 389 -10.89 15.22 24.32
CA MET A 389 -10.59 15.60 22.95
C MET A 389 -11.10 17.01 22.65
N GLN A 390 -10.23 17.87 22.13
CA GLN A 390 -10.59 19.14 21.54
C GLN A 390 -9.70 19.39 20.33
N VAL A 391 -10.29 19.61 19.15
CA VAL A 391 -9.55 19.81 17.89
C VAL A 391 -10.08 21.03 17.16
N GLN A 392 -9.20 21.78 16.53
CA GLN A 392 -9.55 22.91 15.67
C GLN A 392 -8.55 22.96 14.51
N PRO A 393 -8.89 22.33 13.39
CA PRO A 393 -8.24 22.58 12.12
C PRO A 393 -8.85 23.84 11.50
N PHE A 394 -8.01 24.65 10.84
CA PHE A 394 -8.42 25.87 10.13
C PHE A 394 -8.98 26.98 11.04
N GLY A 395 -8.78 28.25 10.63
CA GLY A 395 -9.33 29.40 11.36
C GLY A 395 -8.91 29.47 12.83
N VAL A 396 -7.65 29.11 13.14
CA VAL A 396 -7.07 29.30 14.48
C VAL A 396 -6.59 30.75 14.60
N GLU A 397 -7.12 31.47 15.58
CA GLU A 397 -6.72 32.85 15.88
C GLU A 397 -5.92 32.89 17.19
N ASP A 398 -4.91 33.76 17.25
CA ASP A 398 -4.03 33.96 18.42
C ASP A 398 -3.36 32.68 18.99
N GLY A 399 -3.30 31.60 18.21
CA GLY A 399 -2.76 30.31 18.65
C GLY A 399 -3.56 29.67 19.78
N GLN A 400 -4.85 30.00 19.92
CA GLN A 400 -5.75 29.47 20.95
C GLN A 400 -6.97 28.78 20.34
N PHE A 401 -7.60 27.89 21.11
CA PHE A 401 -8.88 27.32 20.70
C PHE A 401 -9.97 28.39 20.74
N SER A 402 -10.71 28.51 19.65
CA SER A 402 -11.96 29.25 19.57
C SER A 402 -13.09 28.53 20.31
N ASP A 403 -14.26 29.17 20.39
CA ASP A 403 -15.45 28.58 21.03
C ASP A 403 -15.70 27.14 20.57
N ALA A 404 -16.04 26.28 21.53
CA ALA A 404 -16.15 24.85 21.31
C ALA A 404 -17.59 24.40 20.99
N VAL A 405 -17.75 23.68 19.88
CA VAL A 405 -18.92 22.86 19.57
C VAL A 405 -18.76 21.51 20.27
N LYS A 406 -19.68 21.22 21.20
CA LYS A 406 -19.63 19.99 22.00
C LYS A 406 -20.17 18.79 21.21
N CYS A 407 -19.54 17.63 21.39
CA CYS A 407 -20.04 16.38 20.83
C CYS A 407 -21.42 15.99 21.41
N PRO A 408 -22.24 15.22 20.67
CA PRO A 408 -23.55 14.76 21.16
C PRO A 408 -23.51 13.98 22.48
N GLN A 409 -22.39 13.29 22.76
CA GLN A 409 -22.22 12.47 23.96
C GLN A 409 -22.11 13.33 25.24
N ASP A 410 -21.53 14.52 25.14
CA ASP A 410 -21.50 15.49 26.25
C ASP A 410 -22.88 16.10 26.53
N LEU A 411 -23.77 16.12 25.52
CA LEU A 411 -25.13 16.63 25.68
C LEU A 411 -26.03 15.62 26.41
N LEU A 412 -25.83 14.32 26.20
CA LEU A 412 -26.60 13.25 26.85
C LEU A 412 -26.23 13.06 28.33
N THR A 413 -25.00 13.36 28.72
CA THR A 413 -24.54 13.35 30.12
C THR A 413 -25.06 14.53 30.93
N THR A 414 -25.55 15.60 30.27
CA THR A 414 -26.12 16.79 30.94
C THR A 414 -27.61 16.63 31.31
N ILE A 415 -28.30 15.59 30.81
CA ILE A 415 -29.73 15.32 31.11
C ILE A 415 -29.92 14.58 32.45
N TYR A 416 -28.84 14.08 33.06
CA TYR A 416 -28.85 13.40 34.38
C TYR A 416 -28.15 14.22 35.49
N PRO A 417 -28.51 15.50 35.67
CA PRO A 417 -29.09 15.83 36.98
C PRO A 417 -30.14 16.94 36.86
N LEU A 418 -31.37 16.61 36.47
CA LEU A 418 -32.54 17.45 36.78
C LEU A 418 -33.86 16.69 36.96
N LEU A 419 -33.84 15.35 37.00
CA LEU A 419 -35.03 14.54 37.27
C LEU A 419 -35.17 14.05 38.73
N ASN A 420 -34.43 14.63 39.68
CA ASN A 420 -34.56 14.34 41.12
C ASN A 420 -34.97 15.57 41.95
N ALA A 421 -35.80 16.46 41.40
CA ALA A 421 -36.57 17.41 42.21
C ALA A 421 -38.02 16.91 42.30
N THR A 422 -38.27 16.04 43.27
CA THR A 422 -39.62 15.68 43.69
C THR A 422 -40.17 16.82 44.54
N THR A 423 -41.02 17.68 43.96
CA THR A 423 -41.94 18.51 44.74
C THR A 423 -43.35 17.94 44.60
N THR A 424 -43.88 17.57 45.75
CA THR A 424 -45.16 16.91 46.00
C THR A 424 -46.37 17.78 45.65
N LEU A 425 -47.38 17.18 45.01
CA LEU A 425 -48.79 17.48 45.30
C LEU A 425 -49.64 16.20 45.13
N PRO A 426 -50.59 15.90 46.02
CA PRO A 426 -51.18 14.56 46.13
C PRO A 426 -52.51 14.47 45.40
N THR A 427 -52.78 13.39 44.64
CA THR A 427 -54.17 12.92 44.45
C THR A 427 -54.24 11.42 44.11
N LYS A 428 -54.64 10.65 45.14
CA LYS A 428 -55.62 9.54 45.17
C LYS A 428 -56.27 9.20 43.81
N VAL A 429 -56.28 7.96 43.33
CA VAL A 429 -57.37 6.94 43.45
C VAL A 429 -56.91 5.70 42.64
N THR A 430 -56.60 4.56 43.28
CA THR A 430 -57.39 3.31 43.40
C THR A 430 -57.26 2.28 42.26
N ASN A 431 -56.69 1.12 42.62
CA ASN A 431 -56.86 -0.29 42.18
C ASN A 431 -57.26 -0.64 40.73
N THR A 432 -56.60 -1.63 40.11
CA THR A 432 -56.95 -3.07 40.20
C THR A 432 -55.96 -3.96 39.40
N LEU A 433 -55.63 -5.13 39.98
CA LEU A 433 -54.97 -6.37 39.50
C LEU A 433 -55.27 -6.74 38.02
N ALA A 434 -54.56 -7.56 37.22
CA ALA A 434 -53.39 -8.49 37.20
C ALA A 434 -53.50 -9.28 35.83
N PRO A 435 -52.77 -10.37 35.51
CA PRO A 435 -51.32 -10.67 35.50
C PRO A 435 -50.81 -11.23 34.12
N ALA A 436 -49.48 -11.34 33.92
CA ALA A 436 -48.83 -12.44 33.15
C ALA A 436 -47.29 -12.48 33.32
N THR A 437 -46.82 -13.44 34.13
CA THR A 437 -45.64 -14.34 34.06
C THR A 437 -44.55 -14.03 33.00
N THR A 438 -43.28 -13.68 33.27
CA THR A 438 -42.09 -14.36 33.87
C THR A 438 -41.64 -15.70 33.24
N VAL A 439 -40.47 -15.71 32.57
CA VAL A 439 -39.40 -16.72 32.75
C VAL A 439 -38.02 -16.04 32.50
N GLN A 440 -37.11 -16.26 33.44
CA GLN A 440 -35.70 -15.81 33.56
C GLN A 440 -34.69 -16.66 32.77
N THR A 441 -33.50 -16.08 32.50
CA THR A 441 -32.14 -16.54 32.94
C THR A 441 -31.13 -15.47 32.46
N THR A 442 -30.49 -14.60 33.27
CA THR A 442 -29.33 -14.77 34.20
C THR A 442 -28.19 -15.64 33.72
N ASP A 443 -26.89 -15.34 33.88
CA ASP A 443 -26.11 -14.12 34.23
C ASP A 443 -24.60 -14.54 34.19
N VAL A 444 -23.72 -13.54 34.31
CA VAL A 444 -22.34 -13.57 34.84
C VAL A 444 -21.15 -13.85 33.90
N THR A 445 -20.32 -12.80 33.80
CA THR A 445 -18.95 -12.75 33.30
C THR A 445 -18.03 -12.48 34.49
N ASP A 446 -17.03 -13.33 34.74
CA ASP A 446 -16.06 -13.13 35.83
C ASP A 446 -14.72 -12.59 35.28
N THR A 447 -14.29 -11.48 35.89
CA THR A 447 -12.99 -10.81 35.68
C THR A 447 -12.14 -11.05 36.92
N ILE A 448 -10.91 -11.52 36.78
CA ILE A 448 -9.98 -11.72 37.91
C ILE A 448 -8.77 -10.78 37.75
N ALA A 449 -8.57 -9.97 38.80
CA ALA A 449 -7.41 -9.12 39.07
C ALA A 449 -6.24 -9.92 39.70
N PRO A 450 -4.99 -9.40 39.72
CA PRO A 450 -3.81 -10.17 40.08
C PRO A 450 -3.55 -10.19 41.60
N ALA A 451 -3.07 -11.34 42.10
CA ALA A 451 -2.60 -11.48 43.49
C ALA A 451 -1.09 -11.81 43.50
N THR A 452 -0.35 -11.02 44.28
CA THR A 452 1.06 -11.24 44.63
C THR A 452 1.12 -11.99 45.96
N THR A 453 1.82 -13.13 46.06
CA THR A 453 2.40 -13.61 47.33
C THR A 453 3.61 -14.51 47.07
N ILE A 454 4.66 -14.28 47.85
CA ILE A 454 5.97 -14.95 47.88
C ILE A 454 5.83 -16.25 48.71
N LEU A 455 6.43 -17.37 48.27
CA LEU A 455 7.35 -18.25 49.06
C LEU A 455 7.59 -19.67 48.45
N THR A 456 8.90 -19.97 48.38
CA THR A 456 9.66 -21.22 48.56
C THR A 456 9.47 -22.51 47.71
N SER A 457 10.63 -22.89 47.15
CA SER A 457 11.18 -24.13 46.56
C SER A 457 10.57 -25.51 46.83
N ALA A 458 10.49 -26.32 45.76
CA ALA A 458 10.68 -27.79 45.73
C ALA A 458 11.16 -28.25 44.32
N PRO A 459 11.81 -29.43 44.17
CA PRO A 459 12.87 -29.74 43.19
C PRO A 459 12.40 -30.13 41.77
N PRO A 460 13.32 -30.21 40.77
CA PRO A 460 12.97 -30.41 39.36
C PRO A 460 12.60 -31.87 39.06
N HIS A 461 11.40 -32.09 38.51
CA HIS A 461 11.04 -33.33 37.84
C HIS A 461 11.48 -33.28 36.37
N THR A 462 12.42 -34.16 36.03
CA THR A 462 12.86 -34.49 34.67
C THR A 462 11.73 -35.11 33.84
N THR A 463 11.45 -34.52 32.69
CA THR A 463 10.62 -35.11 31.62
C THR A 463 11.49 -35.82 30.55
N PRO A 464 10.98 -36.88 29.90
CA PRO A 464 11.76 -37.76 29.02
C PRO A 464 11.92 -37.19 27.58
N PRO A 465 12.78 -37.80 26.73
CA PRO A 465 13.21 -37.25 25.45
C PRO A 465 12.12 -37.25 24.37
N TYR A 466 12.14 -36.20 23.56
CA TYR A 466 11.29 -35.97 22.38
C TYR A 466 11.58 -36.97 21.25
N THR A 467 10.53 -37.59 20.72
CA THR A 467 10.54 -38.27 19.41
C THR A 467 10.23 -37.25 18.29
N PRO A 468 10.95 -37.25 17.15
CA PRO A 468 10.70 -36.29 16.07
C PRO A 468 9.45 -36.66 15.27
N THR A 469 8.48 -35.75 15.18
CA THR A 469 7.31 -35.87 14.30
C THR A 469 7.62 -35.34 12.91
N THR A 470 7.30 -36.14 11.90
CA THR A 470 7.49 -35.91 10.46
C THR A 470 6.75 -34.66 9.93
N PRO A 471 7.25 -33.99 8.86
CA PRO A 471 6.66 -32.75 8.34
C PRO A 471 5.29 -32.95 7.69
N PRO A 472 4.36 -31.97 7.76
CA PRO A 472 3.07 -32.05 7.10
C PRO A 472 3.18 -31.82 5.58
N VAL A 473 2.42 -32.63 4.83
CA VAL A 473 2.21 -32.56 3.37
C VAL A 473 1.56 -31.22 2.97
N PRO A 474 1.87 -30.64 1.78
CA PRO A 474 1.34 -29.35 1.35
C PRO A 474 -0.19 -29.37 1.21
N SER A 475 -0.86 -28.48 1.93
CA SER A 475 -2.30 -28.23 1.82
C SER A 475 -2.64 -27.64 0.45
N LYS A 476 -3.70 -28.17 -0.18
CA LYS A 476 -4.29 -27.68 -1.42
C LYS A 476 -4.55 -26.15 -1.38
N PRO A 477 -4.33 -25.39 -2.47
CA PRO A 477 -4.55 -23.94 -2.49
C PRO A 477 -6.01 -23.59 -2.14
N SER A 478 -6.20 -22.56 -1.30
CA SER A 478 -7.54 -22.04 -0.96
C SER A 478 -8.16 -21.33 -2.17
N LYS A 479 -9.46 -21.53 -2.41
CA LYS A 479 -10.20 -20.80 -3.45
C LYS A 479 -10.26 -19.31 -3.10
N PRO A 480 -10.28 -18.38 -4.08
CA PRO A 480 -10.34 -16.95 -3.79
C PRO A 480 -11.69 -16.58 -3.18
N HIS A 481 -11.66 -15.61 -2.26
CA HIS A 481 -12.86 -14.98 -1.72
C HIS A 481 -13.35 -13.86 -2.64
N GLN A 482 -14.62 -13.48 -2.54
CA GLN A 482 -15.22 -12.46 -3.40
C GLN A 482 -14.87 -11.06 -2.90
N GLY A 483 -14.13 -10.29 -3.70
CA GLY A 483 -13.93 -8.87 -3.45
C GLY A 483 -15.06 -8.01 -4.02
N HIS A 484 -15.19 -6.78 -3.53
CA HIS A 484 -16.13 -5.76 -4.01
C HIS A 484 -15.35 -4.58 -4.57
N TYR A 485 -15.39 -4.40 -5.89
CA TYR A 485 -14.59 -3.40 -6.59
C TYR A 485 -15.49 -2.36 -7.26
N VAL A 486 -15.17 -1.09 -7.02
CA VAL A 486 -15.97 0.06 -7.47
C VAL A 486 -15.02 1.12 -8.04
N VAL A 487 -15.26 1.55 -9.27
CA VAL A 487 -14.55 2.69 -9.88
C VAL A 487 -15.51 3.87 -9.91
N LYS A 488 -15.02 5.02 -9.45
CA LYS A 488 -15.72 6.31 -9.51
C LYS A 488 -15.10 7.16 -10.61
N ASN A 489 -15.92 7.89 -11.35
CA ASN A 489 -15.44 8.87 -12.32
C ASN A 489 -14.93 10.15 -11.62
N SER A 490 -14.42 11.10 -12.40
CA SER A 490 -13.94 12.40 -11.90
C SER A 490 -15.01 13.22 -11.15
N THR A 491 -16.29 12.91 -11.32
CA THR A 491 -17.40 13.55 -10.60
C THR A 491 -17.82 12.78 -9.35
N GLY A 492 -17.06 11.76 -8.93
CA GLY A 492 -17.34 10.91 -7.76
C GLY A 492 -18.50 9.92 -7.94
N GLN A 493 -19.08 9.84 -9.14
CA GLN A 493 -20.17 8.92 -9.45
C GLN A 493 -19.60 7.54 -9.79
N ILE A 494 -20.19 6.49 -9.20
CA ILE A 494 -19.84 5.10 -9.54
C ILE A 494 -20.13 4.87 -11.02
N CYS A 495 -19.13 4.37 -11.73
CA CYS A 495 -19.18 4.15 -13.17
C CYS A 495 -18.87 2.70 -13.58
N LEU A 496 -18.21 1.93 -12.72
CA LEU A 496 -18.01 0.49 -12.85
C LEU A 496 -18.14 -0.20 -11.50
N MET A 497 -18.79 -1.36 -11.48
CA MET A 497 -18.90 -2.24 -10.31
C MET A 497 -18.55 -3.67 -10.70
N ALA A 498 -17.76 -4.34 -9.85
CA ALA A 498 -17.40 -5.73 -10.03
C ALA A 498 -17.30 -6.44 -8.67
N ASN A 499 -18.12 -7.46 -8.46
CA ASN A 499 -17.98 -8.38 -7.34
C ASN A 499 -17.40 -9.68 -7.90
N MET A 500 -16.19 -10.06 -7.54
CA MET A 500 -15.59 -11.31 -8.04
C MET A 500 -14.42 -11.75 -7.16
N GLY A 501 -14.26 -13.07 -7.03
CA GLY A 501 -13.03 -13.66 -6.51
C GLY A 501 -12.11 -14.06 -7.67
N VAL A 502 -10.85 -13.67 -7.60
CA VAL A 502 -9.86 -13.89 -8.67
C VAL A 502 -8.66 -14.65 -8.12
N GLN A 503 -8.24 -15.71 -8.82
CA GLN A 503 -7.03 -16.49 -8.53
C GLN A 503 -6.22 -16.62 -9.82
N PHE A 504 -4.91 -16.42 -9.72
CA PHE A 504 -3.98 -16.66 -10.80
C PHE A 504 -3.21 -17.95 -10.58
N ILE A 505 -3.06 -18.70 -11.66
CA ILE A 505 -2.32 -19.94 -11.76
C ILE A 505 -1.27 -19.70 -12.84
N ALA A 506 -0.01 -19.60 -12.43
CA ALA A 506 1.11 -19.28 -13.31
C ALA A 506 2.13 -20.43 -13.35
N GLU A 507 2.40 -20.94 -14.54
CA GLU A 507 3.44 -21.91 -14.82
C GLU A 507 4.82 -21.25 -14.86
N TYR A 508 5.83 -21.89 -14.29
CA TYR A 508 7.21 -21.39 -14.23
C TYR A 508 8.21 -22.53 -14.37
N VAL A 509 9.44 -22.20 -14.74
CA VAL A 509 10.53 -23.19 -14.87
C VAL A 509 11.29 -23.28 -13.56
N LYS A 510 11.46 -24.51 -13.06
CA LYS A 510 12.26 -24.81 -11.87
C LYS A 510 13.73 -25.02 -12.21
N GLN A 511 14.58 -24.93 -11.19
CA GLN A 511 16.02 -25.20 -11.29
C GLN A 511 16.35 -26.61 -11.82
N ASP A 512 15.46 -27.58 -11.66
CA ASP A 512 15.62 -28.95 -12.22
C ASP A 512 15.14 -29.08 -13.68
N GLY A 513 14.78 -27.97 -14.32
CA GLY A 513 14.28 -27.91 -15.70
C GLY A 513 12.82 -28.34 -15.86
N LYS A 514 12.12 -28.71 -14.77
CA LYS A 514 10.69 -29.06 -14.83
C LYS A 514 9.80 -27.84 -14.70
N VAL A 515 8.56 -27.97 -15.15
CA VAL A 515 7.51 -26.94 -14.97
C VAL A 515 6.89 -27.06 -13.58
N GLY A 516 6.81 -25.94 -12.87
CA GLY A 516 6.07 -25.76 -11.63
C GLY A 516 4.84 -24.87 -11.81
N GLU A 517 3.97 -24.86 -10.80
CA GLU A 517 2.76 -24.04 -10.77
C GLU A 517 2.76 -23.16 -9.51
N GLY A 518 2.64 -21.86 -9.69
CA GLY A 518 2.48 -20.86 -8.64
C GLY A 518 1.04 -20.39 -8.60
N VAL A 519 0.42 -20.43 -7.42
CA VAL A 519 -0.99 -20.08 -7.24
C VAL A 519 -1.12 -18.95 -6.23
N PHE A 520 -1.82 -17.88 -6.61
CA PHE A 520 -2.07 -16.75 -5.72
C PHE A 520 -3.43 -16.10 -5.96
N ASN A 521 -4.07 -15.63 -4.88
CA ASN A 521 -5.39 -15.02 -4.90
C ASN A 521 -5.27 -13.51 -4.88
N VAL A 522 -6.15 -12.83 -5.61
CA VAL A 522 -6.41 -11.39 -5.38
C VAL A 522 -7.15 -11.27 -4.04
N PRO A 523 -6.63 -10.48 -3.08
CA PRO A 523 -7.29 -10.26 -1.79
C PRO A 523 -8.67 -9.59 -1.92
N GLU A 524 -9.49 -9.66 -0.88
CA GLU A 524 -10.79 -8.95 -0.86
C GLU A 524 -10.62 -7.43 -0.83
N THR A 525 -9.59 -6.95 -0.12
CA THR A 525 -9.23 -5.54 0.01
C THR A 525 -7.99 -5.24 -0.83
N VAL A 526 -8.19 -4.50 -1.92
CA VAL A 526 -7.16 -4.10 -2.87
C VAL A 526 -7.33 -2.61 -3.19
N THR A 527 -6.28 -1.95 -3.63
CA THR A 527 -6.39 -0.61 -4.18
C THR A 527 -7.09 -0.72 -5.53
N VAL A 528 -8.27 -0.13 -5.65
CA VAL A 528 -9.08 -0.13 -6.88
C VAL A 528 -8.89 1.19 -7.60
N SER A 529 -8.38 1.14 -8.82
CA SER A 529 -8.32 2.28 -9.74
C SER A 529 -8.91 1.90 -11.10
N GLY A 530 -9.07 2.87 -11.99
CA GLY A 530 -9.63 2.61 -13.31
C GLY A 530 -10.26 3.85 -13.93
N GLU A 531 -10.67 3.70 -15.18
CA GLU A 531 -11.33 4.74 -15.95
C GLU A 531 -12.63 4.22 -16.53
N CYS A 532 -13.64 5.08 -16.63
CA CYS A 532 -14.90 4.75 -17.28
C CYS A 532 -15.14 5.73 -18.42
N GLN A 533 -14.77 5.32 -19.63
CA GLN A 533 -15.01 6.09 -20.84
C GLN A 533 -16.30 5.61 -21.53
N HIS A 534 -16.67 6.26 -22.62
CA HIS A 534 -17.92 5.94 -23.31
C HIS A 534 -17.93 4.53 -23.92
N ASN A 535 -16.81 4.04 -24.45
CA ASN A 535 -16.74 2.73 -25.12
C ASN A 535 -15.79 1.74 -24.44
N VAL A 536 -14.96 2.22 -23.52
CA VAL A 536 -13.92 1.45 -22.85
C VAL A 536 -13.95 1.79 -21.36
N SER A 537 -13.92 0.78 -20.50
CA SER A 537 -13.75 0.97 -19.06
C SER A 537 -12.62 0.06 -18.58
N SER A 538 -11.82 0.54 -17.63
CA SER A 538 -10.75 -0.23 -17.00
C SER A 538 -11.01 -0.40 -15.51
N LEU A 539 -10.60 -1.55 -14.98
CA LEU A 539 -10.55 -1.86 -13.55
C LEU A 539 -9.15 -2.38 -13.25
N THR A 540 -8.39 -1.62 -12.47
CA THR A 540 -7.06 -1.98 -12.00
C THR A 540 -7.14 -2.30 -10.52
N LEU A 541 -6.66 -3.49 -10.15
CA LEU A 541 -6.53 -3.93 -8.77
C LEU A 541 -5.04 -4.02 -8.43
N GLU A 542 -4.62 -3.21 -7.47
CA GLU A 542 -3.27 -3.23 -6.91
C GLU A 542 -3.31 -3.85 -5.52
N PHE A 543 -2.47 -4.85 -5.29
CA PHE A 543 -2.41 -5.55 -4.02
C PHE A 543 -0.99 -6.00 -3.71
N HIS A 544 -0.66 -6.04 -2.42
CA HIS A 544 0.64 -6.46 -1.96
C HIS A 544 0.60 -7.91 -1.51
N MET A 545 1.53 -8.72 -2.01
CA MET A 545 1.77 -10.06 -1.49
C MET A 545 3.20 -10.11 -0.97
N TYR A 546 3.33 -10.36 0.33
CA TYR A 546 4.62 -10.31 1.04
C TYR A 546 5.25 -8.92 0.90
N ASN A 547 6.28 -8.78 0.05
CA ASN A 547 7.04 -7.54 -0.17
C ASN A 547 7.05 -7.09 -1.65
N ALA A 548 6.18 -7.66 -2.48
CA ALA A 548 6.06 -7.26 -3.87
C ALA A 548 4.63 -6.81 -4.17
N THR A 549 4.54 -5.82 -5.06
CA THR A 549 3.26 -5.28 -5.53
C THR A 549 2.85 -6.02 -6.80
N PHE A 550 1.59 -6.45 -6.81
CA PHE A 550 0.97 -7.15 -7.91
C PHE A 550 -0.12 -6.25 -8.47
N TYR A 551 -0.23 -6.20 -9.80
CA TYR A 551 -1.24 -5.42 -10.51
C TYR A 551 -2.02 -6.35 -11.41
N VAL A 552 -3.35 -6.21 -11.41
CA VAL A 552 -4.20 -6.77 -12.46
C VAL A 552 -5.07 -5.68 -13.05
N THR A 553 -5.03 -5.53 -14.37
CA THR A 553 -5.86 -4.58 -15.11
C THR A 553 -6.81 -5.32 -16.03
N PHE A 554 -8.11 -5.12 -15.82
CA PHE A 554 -9.19 -5.59 -16.68
C PHE A 554 -9.67 -4.47 -17.58
N THR A 555 -9.73 -4.70 -18.88
CA THR A 555 -10.32 -3.73 -19.82
C THR A 555 -11.59 -4.30 -20.41
N PHE A 556 -12.69 -3.56 -20.26
CA PHE A 556 -13.98 -3.86 -20.82
C PHE A 556 -14.22 -2.96 -22.03
N VAL A 557 -14.86 -3.51 -23.06
CA VAL A 557 -15.30 -2.74 -24.22
C VAL A 557 -16.77 -2.98 -24.46
N GLN A 558 -17.47 -1.93 -24.89
CA GLN A 558 -18.85 -2.04 -25.36
C GLN A 558 -18.94 -1.75 -26.86
N SER A 559 -19.77 -2.54 -27.55
CA SER A 559 -20.08 -2.32 -28.97
C SER A 559 -21.41 -1.59 -29.11
N ASN A 560 -21.41 -0.51 -29.89
CA ASN A 560 -22.60 0.26 -30.24
C ASN A 560 -23.05 -0.11 -31.66
N SER A 561 -23.48 -1.37 -31.84
CA SER A 561 -24.00 -1.82 -33.14
C SER A 561 -25.47 -1.45 -33.26
N GLY A 562 -25.78 -0.50 -34.14
CA GLY A 562 -27.15 -0.06 -34.45
C GLY A 562 -28.12 -1.23 -34.67
N ILE A 563 -29.36 -1.02 -34.21
CA ILE A 563 -30.52 -1.95 -34.28
C ILE A 563 -30.45 -3.14 -33.30
N ARG A 564 -29.30 -3.50 -32.72
CA ARG A 564 -29.22 -4.46 -31.59
C ARG A 564 -28.81 -3.76 -30.30
N ARG A 565 -29.33 -4.24 -29.16
CA ARG A 565 -28.93 -3.73 -27.84
C ARG A 565 -27.41 -3.90 -27.69
N GLY A 566 -26.69 -2.83 -27.36
CA GLY A 566 -25.25 -2.86 -27.18
C GLY A 566 -24.85 -3.91 -26.14
N ARG A 567 -23.74 -4.60 -26.37
CA ARG A 567 -23.18 -5.58 -25.42
C ARG A 567 -21.79 -5.15 -25.00
N TYR A 568 -21.43 -5.44 -23.76
CA TYR A 568 -20.05 -5.37 -23.31
C TYR A 568 -19.42 -6.76 -23.21
N ARG A 569 -18.10 -6.78 -23.09
CA ARG A 569 -17.28 -7.96 -22.80
C ARG A 569 -15.99 -7.53 -22.09
N LEU A 570 -15.37 -8.45 -21.37
CA LEU A 570 -13.96 -8.33 -21.00
C LEU A 570 -13.11 -8.53 -22.25
N ALA A 571 -12.34 -7.51 -22.63
CA ALA A 571 -11.54 -7.46 -23.86
C ALA A 571 -10.06 -7.74 -23.61
N SER A 572 -9.53 -7.27 -22.48
CA SER A 572 -8.17 -7.59 -22.08
C SER A 572 -8.02 -7.81 -20.59
N ALA A 573 -7.02 -8.61 -20.24
CA ALA A 573 -6.54 -8.76 -18.88
C ALA A 573 -5.01 -8.70 -18.89
N GLU A 574 -4.44 -7.83 -18.07
CA GLU A 574 -3.01 -7.67 -17.86
C GLU A 574 -2.69 -8.02 -16.41
N LEU A 575 -1.64 -8.80 -16.18
CA LEU A 575 -1.15 -9.17 -14.86
C LEU A 575 0.34 -8.82 -14.77
N SER A 576 0.71 -8.01 -13.78
CA SER A 576 2.08 -7.79 -13.36
C SER A 576 2.30 -8.43 -11.99
N TYR A 577 3.25 -9.37 -11.90
CA TYR A 577 3.54 -10.12 -10.68
C TYR A 577 5.04 -10.35 -10.54
N THR A 578 5.50 -10.64 -9.32
CA THR A 578 6.89 -11.01 -9.07
C THR A 578 6.98 -12.51 -8.77
N GLU A 579 7.95 -13.20 -9.39
CA GLU A 579 8.22 -14.63 -9.12
C GLU A 579 8.89 -14.81 -7.74
N LEU A 580 8.10 -14.60 -6.69
CA LEU A 580 8.53 -14.75 -5.31
C LEU A 580 8.77 -16.22 -4.98
N PRO A 581 9.94 -16.62 -4.42
CA PRO A 581 10.23 -18.01 -4.07
C PRO A 581 9.21 -18.68 -3.13
N VAL A 582 8.43 -17.89 -2.40
CA VAL A 582 7.35 -18.36 -1.52
C VAL A 582 6.13 -18.88 -2.32
N ILE A 583 5.85 -18.28 -3.48
CA ILE A 583 4.77 -18.68 -4.39
C ILE A 583 5.30 -19.62 -5.49
N PHE A 584 6.54 -19.41 -5.92
CA PHE A 584 7.21 -20.11 -7.02
C PHE A 584 8.47 -20.84 -6.51
N PRO A 585 8.33 -21.92 -5.72
CA PRO A 585 9.47 -22.60 -5.11
C PRO A 585 10.42 -23.20 -6.17
N GLN A 586 11.72 -22.98 -5.97
CA GLN A 586 12.78 -23.43 -6.87
C GLN A 586 12.71 -22.83 -8.28
N THR A 587 12.08 -21.67 -8.48
CA THR A 587 12.14 -20.96 -9.77
C THR A 587 13.59 -20.65 -10.19
N ILE A 588 13.84 -20.68 -11.50
CA ILE A 588 15.10 -20.19 -12.10
C ILE A 588 15.20 -18.65 -12.12
N ALA A 589 14.09 -17.95 -11.87
CA ALA A 589 13.96 -16.50 -12.00
C ALA A 589 13.46 -15.84 -10.70
N PRO A 590 14.09 -16.07 -9.54
CA PRO A 590 13.60 -15.57 -8.26
C PRO A 590 13.58 -14.05 -8.22
N ASN A 591 12.49 -13.49 -7.70
CA ASN A 591 12.24 -12.04 -7.59
C ASN A 591 12.22 -11.28 -8.93
N GLN A 592 12.14 -11.99 -10.07
CA GLN A 592 11.97 -11.36 -11.36
C GLN A 592 10.53 -10.86 -11.50
N GLN A 593 10.36 -9.61 -11.94
CA GLN A 593 9.06 -9.09 -12.32
C GLN A 593 8.63 -9.68 -13.66
N ARG A 594 7.38 -10.13 -13.72
CA ARG A 594 6.71 -10.68 -14.89
C ARG A 594 5.51 -9.82 -15.22
N ARG A 595 5.32 -9.56 -16.51
CA ARG A 595 4.14 -8.90 -17.05
C ARG A 595 3.59 -9.78 -18.15
N VAL A 596 2.33 -10.17 -18.03
CA VAL A 596 1.63 -10.99 -19.02
C VAL A 596 0.30 -10.33 -19.37
N GLU A 597 -0.13 -10.46 -20.61
CA GLU A 597 -1.37 -9.85 -21.06
C GLU A 597 -2.06 -10.66 -22.13
N ASN A 598 -3.39 -10.54 -22.17
CA ASN A 598 -4.23 -11.01 -23.26
C ASN A 598 -5.09 -9.85 -23.75
N MET A 599 -4.97 -9.47 -25.02
CA MET A 599 -5.75 -8.37 -25.60
C MET A 599 -6.95 -8.83 -26.44
N THR A 600 -7.21 -10.14 -26.52
CA THR A 600 -8.21 -10.74 -27.41
C THR A 600 -9.31 -11.49 -26.67
N LEU A 601 -9.48 -11.21 -25.36
CA LEU A 601 -10.50 -11.85 -24.55
C LEU A 601 -11.92 -11.51 -25.04
N ASN A 602 -12.81 -12.49 -24.91
CA ASN A 602 -14.23 -12.34 -25.20
C ASN A 602 -15.06 -13.14 -24.20
N VAL A 603 -14.97 -12.75 -22.93
CA VAL A 603 -15.64 -13.40 -21.80
C VAL A 603 -16.48 -12.38 -21.01
N PHE A 604 -17.36 -12.88 -20.14
CA PHE A 604 -18.27 -12.06 -19.32
C PHE A 604 -19.15 -11.09 -20.13
N SER A 605 -19.71 -11.56 -21.25
CA SER A 605 -20.50 -10.72 -22.14
C SER A 605 -21.98 -10.66 -21.77
N THR A 606 -22.53 -9.46 -21.68
CA THR A 606 -23.97 -9.21 -21.52
C THR A 606 -24.37 -7.86 -22.12
N ASP A 607 -25.66 -7.58 -22.12
CA ASP A 607 -26.25 -6.30 -22.52
C ASP A 607 -25.75 -5.14 -21.64
N VAL A 608 -25.46 -3.98 -22.24
CA VAL A 608 -24.96 -2.79 -21.52
C VAL A 608 -25.92 -2.23 -20.47
N ARG A 609 -27.18 -2.65 -20.46
CA ARG A 609 -28.18 -2.30 -19.43
C ARG A 609 -28.42 -3.42 -18.41
N LYS A 610 -27.50 -4.39 -18.32
CA LYS A 610 -27.56 -5.50 -17.37
C LYS A 610 -26.22 -5.71 -16.66
N SER A 611 -26.28 -6.34 -15.50
CA SER A 611 -25.08 -6.90 -14.88
C SER A 611 -24.86 -8.33 -15.38
N TYR A 612 -23.62 -8.76 -15.59
CA TYR A 612 -23.28 -10.14 -15.86
C TYR A 612 -23.18 -10.87 -14.52
N LYS A 613 -23.79 -12.04 -14.35
CA LYS A 613 -23.70 -12.81 -13.09
C LYS A 613 -23.36 -14.27 -13.34
N CYS A 614 -22.39 -14.81 -12.61
CA CYS A 614 -22.02 -16.21 -12.69
C CYS A 614 -21.47 -16.71 -11.35
N PHE A 615 -22.12 -17.72 -10.76
CA PHE A 615 -21.66 -18.33 -9.51
C PHE A 615 -20.60 -19.42 -9.72
N ALA A 616 -20.58 -20.03 -10.91
CA ALA A 616 -19.62 -21.08 -11.25
C ALA A 616 -18.19 -20.50 -11.37
N ASP A 617 -17.19 -21.34 -11.10
CA ASP A 617 -15.79 -21.01 -11.33
C ASP A 617 -15.53 -20.98 -12.85
N VAL A 618 -15.01 -19.87 -13.38
CA VAL A 618 -14.70 -19.65 -14.79
C VAL A 618 -13.20 -19.53 -14.97
N ASN A 619 -12.59 -20.40 -15.77
CA ASN A 619 -11.18 -20.32 -16.11
C ASN A 619 -10.98 -19.52 -17.39
N VAL A 620 -10.15 -18.48 -17.32
CA VAL A 620 -9.79 -17.59 -18.43
C VAL A 620 -8.29 -17.71 -18.67
N THR A 621 -7.91 -18.16 -19.86
CA THR A 621 -6.50 -18.25 -20.25
C THR A 621 -5.98 -16.85 -20.58
N VAL A 622 -5.05 -16.33 -19.77
CA VAL A 622 -4.40 -15.03 -20.02
C VAL A 622 -3.26 -15.25 -21.02
N THR A 623 -2.32 -16.13 -20.71
CA THR A 623 -1.30 -16.62 -21.67
C THR A 623 -1.25 -18.14 -21.64
N LYS A 624 -0.35 -18.76 -22.43
CA LYS A 624 -0.15 -20.21 -22.37
C LYS A 624 0.32 -20.66 -20.98
N GLU A 625 1.03 -19.78 -20.28
CA GLU A 625 1.65 -20.03 -18.98
C GLU A 625 0.79 -19.50 -17.82
N VAL A 626 -0.19 -18.62 -18.06
CA VAL A 626 -0.99 -18.00 -16.98
C VAL A 626 -2.49 -18.17 -17.21
N THR A 627 -3.15 -18.84 -16.27
CA THR A 627 -4.61 -18.98 -16.21
C THR A 627 -5.18 -18.18 -15.04
N MET A 628 -6.27 -17.47 -15.29
CA MET A 628 -7.04 -16.75 -14.30
C MET A 628 -8.35 -17.49 -14.00
N LEU A 629 -8.55 -17.90 -12.75
CA LEU A 629 -9.81 -18.43 -12.25
C LEU A 629 -10.63 -17.30 -11.63
N VAL A 630 -11.86 -17.11 -12.12
CA VAL A 630 -12.80 -16.09 -11.64
C VAL A 630 -14.04 -16.77 -11.10
N ARG A 631 -14.51 -16.39 -9.91
CA ARG A 631 -15.69 -17.02 -9.27
C ARG A 631 -16.59 -16.02 -8.58
N GLN A 632 -17.85 -16.42 -8.41
CA GLN A 632 -18.90 -15.58 -7.80
C GLN A 632 -18.93 -14.19 -8.46
N VAL A 633 -18.88 -14.13 -9.79
CA VAL A 633 -18.79 -12.87 -10.52
C VAL A 633 -20.16 -12.21 -10.64
N GLN A 634 -20.23 -10.93 -10.30
CA GLN A 634 -21.29 -10.02 -10.71
C GLN A 634 -20.64 -8.72 -11.19
N LEU A 635 -20.77 -8.42 -12.49
CA LEU A 635 -20.00 -7.37 -13.16
C LEU A 635 -20.93 -6.40 -13.88
N GLN A 636 -20.62 -5.10 -13.81
CA GLN A 636 -21.27 -4.06 -14.59
C GLN A 636 -20.25 -2.94 -14.89
N PRO A 637 -19.60 -2.97 -16.06
CA PRO A 637 -18.50 -2.05 -16.39
C PRO A 637 -18.95 -0.76 -17.07
N PHE A 638 -20.23 -0.66 -17.42
CA PHE A 638 -20.81 0.50 -18.10
C PHE A 638 -22.19 0.82 -17.52
N HIS A 639 -22.58 2.09 -17.67
CA HIS A 639 -23.93 2.58 -17.34
C HIS A 639 -24.40 2.25 -15.92
N VAL A 640 -23.50 2.32 -14.92
CA VAL A 640 -23.92 2.20 -13.51
C VAL A 640 -24.80 3.39 -13.13
N ASP A 641 -25.92 3.11 -12.47
CA ASP A 641 -26.84 4.16 -12.06
C ASP A 641 -26.33 4.97 -10.87
N LYS A 642 -26.98 6.12 -10.63
CA LYS A 642 -26.68 6.99 -9.48
C LYS A 642 -26.99 6.34 -8.13
N SER A 643 -27.72 5.23 -8.12
CA SER A 643 -28.06 4.51 -6.88
C SER A 643 -26.94 3.59 -6.40
N GLY A 644 -25.91 3.37 -7.23
CA GLY A 644 -24.79 2.49 -6.90
C GLY A 644 -25.22 1.03 -6.79
N LYS A 645 -26.21 0.61 -7.59
CA LYS A 645 -26.74 -0.76 -7.58
C LYS A 645 -26.53 -1.43 -8.93
N PHE A 646 -26.29 -2.73 -8.89
CA PHE A 646 -26.29 -3.55 -10.10
C PHE A 646 -27.68 -3.54 -10.74
N PHE A 647 -27.69 -3.44 -12.07
CA PHE A 647 -28.87 -3.70 -12.88
C PHE A 647 -29.25 -5.18 -12.87
N THR A 648 -30.41 -5.49 -13.44
CA THR A 648 -30.90 -6.86 -13.60
C THR A 648 -29.80 -7.74 -14.18
N ALA A 649 -29.51 -8.84 -13.48
CA ALA A 649 -28.45 -9.75 -13.87
C ALA A 649 -28.85 -10.57 -15.11
N GLU A 650 -27.91 -10.80 -16.01
CA GLU A 650 -27.94 -11.87 -17.01
C GLU A 650 -27.02 -12.97 -16.50
N ASP A 651 -27.62 -14.12 -16.16
CA ASP A 651 -26.87 -15.27 -15.66
C ASP A 651 -26.11 -15.96 -16.80
N CYS A 652 -24.91 -16.45 -16.50
CA CYS A 652 -24.10 -17.23 -17.43
C CYS A 652 -24.79 -18.54 -17.86
N GLU A 653 -24.72 -18.90 -19.15
CA GLU A 653 -25.41 -20.06 -19.74
C GLU A 653 -25.04 -21.43 -19.11
N GLN A 654 -23.94 -21.50 -18.38
CA GLN A 654 -23.46 -22.72 -17.72
C GLN A 654 -24.39 -23.21 -16.59
N SER A 655 -25.17 -22.30 -16.02
CA SER A 655 -26.22 -22.60 -15.01
C SER A 655 -27.45 -23.29 -15.61
N SER A 656 -27.68 -23.13 -16.92
CA SER A 656 -28.86 -23.68 -17.62
C SER A 656 -28.80 -25.20 -17.73
N TYR A 657 -27.61 -25.78 -18.00
CA TYR A 657 -27.44 -27.23 -18.12
C TYR A 657 -27.66 -27.99 -16.80
N PHE A 658 -27.21 -27.44 -15.67
CA PHE A 658 -27.40 -28.09 -14.37
C PHE A 658 -28.88 -28.09 -13.95
N LEU A 659 -29.59 -26.98 -14.19
CA LEU A 659 -31.03 -26.89 -13.97
C LEU A 659 -31.81 -27.83 -14.92
N LEU A 660 -31.39 -27.94 -16.19
CA LEU A 660 -31.96 -28.90 -17.14
C LEU A 660 -31.74 -30.35 -16.70
N ILE A 661 -30.54 -30.70 -16.23
CA ILE A 661 -30.25 -32.05 -15.72
C ILE A 661 -31.07 -32.35 -14.47
N VAL A 662 -31.21 -31.40 -13.54
CA VAL A 662 -32.02 -31.57 -12.33
C VAL A 662 -33.52 -31.72 -12.67
N ILE A 663 -34.04 -30.95 -13.63
CA ILE A 663 -35.42 -31.07 -14.10
C ILE A 663 -35.64 -32.41 -14.81
N LEU A 664 -34.75 -32.83 -15.71
CA LEU A 664 -34.86 -34.10 -16.42
C LEU A 664 -34.70 -35.30 -15.47
N ALA A 665 -33.76 -35.24 -14.53
CA ALA A 665 -33.51 -36.31 -13.56
C ALA A 665 -34.59 -36.42 -12.49
N SER A 666 -35.36 -35.37 -12.21
CA SER A 666 -36.49 -35.40 -11.26
C SER A 666 -37.83 -35.73 -11.90
N THR A 667 -38.08 -35.27 -13.13
CA THR A 667 -39.34 -35.51 -13.84
C THR A 667 -39.47 -36.92 -14.38
N LEU A 668 -38.38 -37.53 -14.86
CA LEU A 668 -38.38 -38.91 -15.37
C LEU A 668 -38.78 -39.96 -14.31
N PRO A 669 -38.19 -40.01 -13.10
CA PRO A 669 -38.59 -40.97 -12.08
C PRO A 669 -39.99 -40.67 -11.52
N ALA A 670 -40.38 -39.41 -11.36
CA ALA A 670 -41.72 -39.06 -10.87
C ALA A 670 -42.84 -39.45 -11.86
N THR A 671 -42.63 -39.21 -13.16
CA THR A 671 -43.57 -39.61 -14.20
C THR A 671 -43.66 -41.14 -14.33
N LEU A 672 -42.53 -41.85 -14.27
CA LEU A 672 -42.52 -43.33 -14.25
C LEU A 672 -43.24 -43.88 -13.00
N LEU A 673 -43.07 -43.26 -11.84
CA LEU A 673 -43.74 -43.69 -10.60
C LEU A 673 -45.25 -43.44 -10.67
N ILE A 674 -45.70 -42.31 -11.23
CA ILE A 674 -47.12 -42.04 -11.46
C ILE A 674 -47.71 -43.04 -12.47
N ILE A 675 -47.02 -43.32 -13.58
CA ILE A 675 -47.46 -44.32 -14.56
C ILE A 675 -47.51 -45.71 -13.92
N ALA A 676 -46.53 -46.09 -13.09
CA ALA A 676 -46.53 -47.35 -12.34
C ALA A 676 -47.71 -47.41 -11.33
N ILE A 677 -48.03 -46.31 -10.67
CA ILE A 677 -49.19 -46.23 -9.76
C ILE A 677 -50.49 -46.34 -10.55
N ILE A 678 -50.66 -45.63 -11.65
CA ILE A 678 -51.87 -45.68 -12.50
C ILE A 678 -52.03 -47.09 -13.09
N SER A 679 -50.96 -47.67 -13.61
CA SER A 679 -51.00 -49.05 -14.15
C SER A 679 -51.26 -50.08 -13.06
N CYS A 680 -50.69 -49.94 -11.86
CA CYS A 680 -51.02 -50.75 -10.69
C CYS A 680 -52.48 -50.56 -10.24
N PHE A 681 -53.01 -49.33 -10.30
CA PHE A 681 -54.40 -49.03 -9.94
C PHE A 681 -55.37 -49.61 -10.97
N CYS A 682 -55.09 -49.47 -12.27
CA CYS A 682 -55.84 -50.10 -13.35
C CYS A 682 -55.77 -51.63 -13.27
N TRP A 683 -54.61 -52.20 -12.92
CA TRP A 683 -54.43 -53.64 -12.74
C TRP A 683 -55.16 -54.16 -11.50
N ARG A 684 -55.09 -53.46 -10.37
CA ARG A 684 -55.88 -53.76 -9.16
C ARG A 684 -57.37 -53.61 -9.44
N ARG A 685 -57.81 -52.61 -10.21
CA ARG A 685 -59.21 -52.43 -10.61
C ARG A 685 -59.68 -53.55 -11.53
N ARG A 686 -58.85 -54.02 -12.47
CA ARG A 686 -59.13 -55.22 -13.30
C ARG A 686 -59.15 -56.50 -12.48
N ARG A 687 -58.27 -56.67 -11.49
CA ARG A 687 -58.32 -57.81 -10.55
C ARG A 687 -59.56 -57.76 -9.67
N ARG A 688 -59.97 -56.59 -9.16
CA ARG A 688 -61.24 -56.44 -8.43
C ARG A 688 -62.45 -56.70 -9.32
N HIS A 689 -62.44 -56.27 -10.59
CA HIS A 689 -63.48 -56.65 -11.55
C HIS A 689 -63.49 -58.16 -11.85
N LYS A 690 -62.33 -58.83 -11.98
CA LYS A 690 -62.27 -60.30 -12.13
C LYS A 690 -62.66 -61.07 -10.86
N VAL A 691 -62.49 -60.49 -9.66
CA VAL A 691 -62.95 -61.10 -8.39
C VAL A 691 -64.44 -60.86 -8.14
N ILE A 692 -65.00 -59.75 -8.65
CA ILE A 692 -66.44 -59.47 -8.59
C ILE A 692 -67.20 -60.28 -9.66
N THR A 693 -66.69 -60.38 -10.90
CA THR A 693 -67.27 -61.28 -11.92
C THR A 693 -67.01 -62.77 -11.64
N GLY A 694 -65.98 -63.10 -10.85
CA GLY A 694 -65.76 -64.46 -10.32
C GLY A 694 -66.69 -64.83 -9.15
N LYS A 695 -67.22 -63.85 -8.42
CA LYS A 695 -68.24 -64.09 -7.37
C LYS A 695 -69.67 -64.08 -7.92
N GLU A 696 -69.95 -63.34 -8.99
CA GLU A 696 -71.25 -63.43 -9.70
C GLU A 696 -71.38 -64.71 -10.54
N ALA A 697 -70.28 -65.31 -11.02
CA ALA A 697 -70.32 -66.60 -11.72
C ALA A 697 -70.50 -67.81 -10.79
N LEU A 698 -70.23 -67.69 -9.49
CA LEU A 698 -70.40 -68.79 -8.52
C LEU A 698 -71.78 -68.80 -7.86
N VAL A 699 -72.49 -67.66 -7.83
CA VAL A 699 -73.90 -67.61 -7.37
C VAL A 699 -74.86 -68.06 -8.48
N LYS A 700 -74.46 -67.97 -9.75
CA LYS A 700 -75.29 -68.40 -10.89
C LYS A 700 -75.27 -69.91 -11.16
N ASN A 701 -74.29 -70.66 -10.63
CA ASN A 701 -74.20 -72.12 -10.70
C ASN A 701 -74.69 -72.84 -9.42
N LEU A 702 -75.40 -72.13 -8.54
CA LEU A 702 -76.07 -72.70 -7.36
C LEU A 702 -77.59 -72.44 -7.36
N ILE A 703 -78.09 -71.85 -8.45
CA ILE A 703 -79.53 -71.66 -8.75
C ILE A 703 -79.92 -72.45 -10.03
N ASP A 704 -78.98 -73.19 -10.62
CA ASP A 704 -79.23 -74.43 -11.35
C ASP A 704 -78.68 -75.58 -10.50
#